data_AF-A0AAN5ICR6-F1
#
_entry.id   AF-A0AAN5ICR6-F1
#
_cell.length_a   1.000
_cell.length_b   1.000
_cell.length_c   1.000
_cell.angle_alpha   90.00
_cell.angle_beta   90.00
_cell.angle_gamma   90.00
#
_symmetry.space_group_name_H-M   'P 1'
#
loop_
_entity.id
_entity.type
_entity.pdbx_description
1 polymer ?
#
loop_
_entity_poly.entity_id
_entity_poly.type
_entity_poly.pdbx_seq_one_letter_code
_entity_poly.pdbx_strand_id
1 'polypeptide(L)'
;MICMRSSSDLDSPALLRRHSSYHDYDSKIEQQSQPSPGSAKSSSNDSGVEEARKASVSQPKPVERRATRLSSSTVSPVLEQLEQLIVNDDWLARDEPPHPQQAKHKAKEGSRLSDLGRTLVTSSSLKAYIDLLGSHHRQSIASWLFGNTSITFSQLFRFPEAQVYCSETESTLANSVRNGIGHAVRLAIKQAYGGEFATKGWRVFVEQGAPVVYVSPSLHLDIAPYLASEFGICDVVVLPKLEGDLSEIEGRIDHHAFEKLLDEDMAAGKKPLMVLGVVGSSILGQNDMISKLLDSRKNKARFWLHIVGQAVAALTLREPTEVLVHVLSQVDSMTFPLALWLGIPAAPVITIHRSVDGYKPTYRAKLDTLPWWVASQYLTTKRITDSIENAYFLSKVMLKGLSALEQMEIVGVDNVVDFANKVFKSQYIAPSVLIFKYKYAQLKEAIAAHKKLSCESEESRDEAAIDKAAKLIEHELEYAESLNSWLGQGLLGECTPLGIHMIELGGHHGTAFRFCPLEHAAANSSNMDHVQKFIKQLSEVMSIIDSTVAARRSFADMKTEFPSLAQLPINKWAGVGAVCYIPSIVKETNPEEWNEKQRQQVSMLNMELVHSLRSVDSAFSSGESALFGVSCVKFGMLSDANDLVDLMRMVSERGKEIENSQQYLDTLAEQIRKGIEEAQQELKHENDARLQQEGVMRQLPIMGSLVNWFSPIEHPNIKGRSFNLKTGEIQTTDVLYKHKQGDSELKTPMTPIETPQAPHDFNKNTIVVEKKDSIQEESPEEVKESQEVPASA
;
A
#
# COMPACT_ATOMS: atom_id res chain seq x y z
N MET A 1 -29.01 -34.10 18.60
CA MET A 1 -30.25 -34.02 19.40
C MET A 1 -30.05 -32.89 20.41
N ILE A 2 -30.99 -31.93 20.50
CA ILE A 2 -30.95 -30.64 21.23
C ILE A 2 -30.04 -29.60 20.49
N CYS A 3 -30.48 -28.75 19.54
CA CYS A 3 -31.57 -27.74 19.45
C CYS A 3 -31.56 -26.76 20.64
N MET A 4 -31.66 -25.43 20.54
CA MET A 4 -31.94 -24.44 19.49
C MET A 4 -31.77 -23.07 20.16
N ARG A 5 -31.43 -22.01 19.41
CA ARG A 5 -32.18 -20.74 19.43
C ARG A 5 -31.79 -19.86 18.23
N SER A 6 -32.83 -19.20 17.74
CA SER A 6 -33.04 -18.60 16.42
C SER A 6 -33.73 -17.25 16.58
N SER A 7 -33.50 -16.32 15.64
CA SER A 7 -34.47 -15.38 15.03
C SER A 7 -33.65 -14.36 14.21
N SER A 8 -33.70 -14.26 12.88
CA SER A 8 -34.83 -13.94 11.97
C SER A 8 -35.30 -12.47 12.19
N ASP A 9 -35.53 -11.58 11.22
CA ASP A 9 -35.87 -11.64 9.79
C ASP A 9 -35.59 -10.29 9.10
N LEU A 10 -35.44 -10.29 7.77
CA LEU A 10 -36.06 -9.31 6.85
C LEU A 10 -36.02 -9.84 5.39
N ASP A 11 -37.20 -10.25 4.93
CA ASP A 11 -37.68 -10.56 3.55
C ASP A 11 -37.47 -9.40 2.54
N SER A 12 -37.45 -9.49 1.19
CA SER A 12 -37.60 -10.50 0.12
C SER A 12 -37.32 -9.74 -1.26
N PRO A 13 -37.71 -10.15 -2.51
CA PRO A 13 -36.90 -10.93 -3.48
C PRO A 13 -36.89 -10.42 -4.97
N ALA A 14 -36.02 -10.96 -5.85
CA ALA A 14 -36.24 -11.20 -7.31
C ALA A 14 -34.98 -11.80 -7.99
N LEU A 15 -34.96 -13.11 -8.31
CA LEU A 15 -35.21 -13.74 -9.62
C LEU A 15 -34.19 -13.46 -10.76
N LEU A 16 -33.38 -14.47 -11.11
CA LEU A 16 -33.29 -15.04 -12.46
C LEU A 16 -32.55 -16.39 -12.48
N ARG A 17 -33.33 -17.47 -12.68
CA ARG A 17 -32.87 -18.83 -13.01
C ARG A 17 -32.37 -18.86 -14.46
N ARG A 18 -31.24 -19.51 -14.73
CA ARG A 18 -30.96 -20.10 -16.05
C ARG A 18 -30.90 -21.62 -15.95
N HIS A 19 -31.74 -22.25 -16.76
CA HIS A 19 -31.91 -23.68 -16.92
C HIS A 19 -30.68 -24.33 -17.60
N SER A 20 -30.25 -25.45 -17.02
CA SER A 20 -29.47 -26.49 -17.68
C SER A 20 -30.42 -27.36 -18.50
N SER A 21 -30.10 -27.61 -19.77
CA SER A 21 -30.76 -28.63 -20.59
C SER A 21 -29.73 -29.65 -21.07
N TYR A 22 -29.73 -30.80 -20.40
CA TYR A 22 -29.24 -32.05 -20.94
C TYR A 22 -30.24 -32.57 -21.98
N HIS A 23 -29.78 -32.98 -23.16
CA HIS A 23 -30.52 -33.88 -24.02
C HIS A 23 -29.60 -34.98 -24.54
N ASP A 24 -29.89 -36.20 -24.08
CA ASP A 24 -29.57 -37.47 -24.72
C ASP A 24 -30.00 -37.46 -26.18
N TYR A 25 -29.17 -38.03 -27.07
CA TYR A 25 -29.69 -38.83 -28.16
C TYR A 25 -28.78 -40.04 -28.42
N ASP A 26 -29.45 -41.17 -28.41
CA ASP A 26 -28.95 -42.52 -28.49
C ASP A 26 -28.56 -42.92 -29.93
N SER A 27 -27.70 -43.93 -29.96
CA SER A 27 -27.18 -44.78 -31.02
C SER A 27 -27.96 -44.95 -32.35
N LYS A 28 -27.20 -45.01 -33.46
CA LYS A 28 -27.40 -46.02 -34.51
C LYS A 28 -26.11 -46.33 -35.27
N ILE A 29 -25.88 -47.63 -35.39
CA ILE A 29 -24.78 -48.35 -36.04
C ILE A 29 -24.98 -48.30 -37.56
N GLU A 30 -23.90 -48.12 -38.33
CA GLU A 30 -23.74 -48.81 -39.61
C GLU A 30 -22.26 -48.95 -40.00
N GLN A 31 -21.87 -50.21 -40.26
CA GLN A 31 -20.58 -50.65 -40.78
C GLN A 31 -20.57 -50.56 -42.31
N GLN A 32 -19.36 -50.36 -42.86
CA GLN A 32 -18.80 -50.80 -44.16
C GLN A 32 -18.02 -49.62 -44.77
N SER A 33 -16.91 -49.76 -45.49
CA SER A 33 -15.92 -50.80 -45.78
C SER A 33 -14.88 -50.09 -46.67
N GLN A 34 -13.59 -50.37 -46.55
CA GLN A 34 -12.57 -49.79 -47.47
C GLN A 34 -12.82 -50.21 -48.94
N PRO A 35 -12.21 -49.51 -49.92
CA PRO A 35 -10.88 -49.94 -50.38
C PRO A 35 -9.92 -48.79 -50.76
N SER A 36 -8.61 -49.02 -50.55
CA SER A 36 -7.50 -48.43 -51.34
C SER A 36 -7.29 -49.28 -52.62
N PRO A 37 -6.35 -49.02 -53.57
CA PRO A 37 -5.26 -48.03 -53.63
C PRO A 37 -5.09 -47.36 -55.03
N GLY A 38 -4.07 -46.49 -55.20
CA GLY A 38 -3.62 -46.11 -56.55
C GLY A 38 -2.64 -44.95 -56.63
N SER A 39 -1.36 -45.28 -56.71
CA SER A 39 -0.21 -44.39 -56.96
C SER A 39 -0.13 -43.88 -58.41
N ALA A 40 0.31 -42.64 -58.63
CA ALA A 40 1.20 -42.28 -59.74
C ALA A 40 1.80 -40.86 -59.56
N LYS A 41 3.11 -40.76 -59.79
CA LYS A 41 3.97 -39.56 -59.87
C LYS A 41 4.09 -39.10 -61.34
N SER A 42 4.39 -37.81 -61.57
CA SER A 42 5.31 -37.21 -62.58
C SER A 42 4.76 -35.85 -63.08
N SER A 43 5.35 -34.69 -62.72
CA SER A 43 6.44 -33.93 -63.42
C SER A 43 6.04 -33.49 -64.84
N SER A 44 5.81 -32.21 -65.17
CA SER A 44 6.72 -31.03 -65.31
C SER A 44 6.92 -30.66 -66.79
N ASN A 45 7.06 -29.35 -67.06
CA ASN A 45 7.52 -28.68 -68.31
C ASN A 45 6.46 -28.48 -69.42
N ASP A 46 6.47 -27.45 -70.27
CA ASP A 46 7.19 -26.16 -70.42
C ASP A 46 6.63 -25.45 -71.69
N SER A 47 6.84 -24.13 -71.76
CA SER A 47 6.98 -23.15 -72.89
C SER A 47 6.24 -23.19 -74.26
N GLY A 48 6.11 -21.97 -74.83
CA GLY A 48 5.92 -21.62 -76.26
C GLY A 48 4.74 -20.66 -76.50
N VAL A 49 4.81 -19.33 -76.73
CA VAL A 49 5.60 -18.35 -77.55
C VAL A 49 5.13 -18.18 -79.02
N GLU A 50 4.82 -16.90 -79.36
CA GLU A 50 4.85 -16.13 -80.66
C GLU A 50 3.53 -15.41 -81.02
N GLU A 51 3.48 -14.05 -80.98
CA GLU A 51 3.78 -13.02 -82.03
C GLU A 51 2.72 -12.93 -83.15
N ALA A 52 2.30 -11.80 -83.74
CA ALA A 52 2.48 -10.34 -83.60
C ALA A 52 1.43 -9.65 -84.52
N ARG A 53 1.06 -8.38 -84.29
CA ARG A 53 0.79 -7.35 -85.35
C ARG A 53 0.53 -5.94 -84.75
N LYS A 54 1.22 -4.96 -85.34
CA LYS A 54 1.30 -3.51 -85.01
C LYS A 54 0.13 -2.71 -85.65
N ALA A 55 -0.29 -1.61 -85.00
CA ALA A 55 -0.10 -0.21 -85.48
C ALA A 55 -1.15 0.78 -84.90
N SER A 56 -0.71 1.76 -84.11
CA SER A 56 -0.70 3.20 -84.43
C SER A 56 -0.47 4.04 -83.15
N VAL A 57 0.43 5.02 -83.27
CA VAL A 57 0.92 5.89 -82.19
C VAL A 57 0.41 7.31 -82.45
N SER A 58 -0.12 7.96 -81.42
CA SER A 58 -0.10 9.41 -81.27
C SER A 58 0.29 9.76 -79.82
N GLN A 59 1.37 10.53 -79.67
CA GLN A 59 1.87 11.15 -78.43
C GLN A 59 1.24 12.56 -78.33
N PRO A 60 0.99 13.13 -77.12
CA PRO A 60 2.10 13.75 -76.36
C PRO A 60 2.01 13.82 -74.82
N LYS A 61 3.21 13.94 -74.22
CA LYS A 61 3.64 14.54 -72.94
C LYS A 61 3.36 13.82 -71.58
N PRO A 62 4.37 13.79 -70.68
CA PRO A 62 4.29 13.07 -69.40
C PRO A 62 3.62 13.94 -68.32
N VAL A 63 2.63 13.35 -67.64
CA VAL A 63 2.04 13.90 -66.41
C VAL A 63 2.73 13.23 -65.22
N GLU A 64 3.33 14.06 -64.36
CA GLU A 64 3.83 13.69 -63.04
C GLU A 64 2.77 12.92 -62.24
N ARG A 65 3.01 11.64 -61.98
CA ARG A 65 2.25 10.89 -60.97
C ARG A 65 2.86 11.15 -59.61
N ARG A 66 2.28 12.13 -58.93
CA ARG A 66 2.35 12.41 -57.50
C ARG A 66 2.20 11.09 -56.73
N ALA A 67 3.30 10.64 -56.09
CA ALA A 67 3.27 9.55 -55.14
C ALA A 67 2.38 9.94 -53.96
N THR A 68 1.19 9.37 -53.87
CA THR A 68 0.38 9.40 -52.66
C THR A 68 1.05 8.50 -51.62
N ARG A 69 1.78 9.14 -50.71
CA ARG A 69 2.18 8.56 -49.43
C ARG A 69 0.91 8.05 -48.75
N LEU A 70 0.81 6.73 -48.54
CA LEU A 70 -0.13 6.16 -47.58
C LEU A 70 0.28 6.66 -46.19
N SER A 71 -0.43 7.67 -45.71
CA SER A 71 -0.34 8.17 -44.34
C SER A 71 -0.90 7.13 -43.38
N SER A 72 -0.07 6.74 -42.40
CA SER A 72 -0.40 6.25 -41.05
C SER A 72 -1.84 5.79 -40.80
N SER A 73 -1.99 4.49 -40.51
CA SER A 73 -3.18 3.87 -39.95
C SER A 73 -3.61 4.58 -38.66
N THR A 74 -4.72 5.30 -38.70
CA THR A 74 -5.46 5.71 -37.51
C THR A 74 -6.15 4.46 -36.94
N VAL A 75 -5.78 4.07 -35.72
CA VAL A 75 -6.48 3.02 -34.98
C VAL A 75 -7.91 3.52 -34.73
N SER A 76 -8.92 2.65 -34.91
CA SER A 76 -10.32 3.02 -34.67
C SER A 76 -10.49 3.57 -33.24
N PRO A 77 -11.24 4.66 -33.02
CA PRO A 77 -11.44 5.24 -31.69
C PRO A 77 -12.02 4.24 -30.67
N VAL A 78 -12.73 3.21 -31.13
CA VAL A 78 -13.23 2.10 -30.29
C VAL A 78 -12.09 1.22 -29.78
N LEU A 79 -11.09 0.94 -30.62
CA LEU A 79 -9.91 0.15 -30.23
C LEU A 79 -9.02 0.94 -29.25
N GLU A 80 -8.93 2.26 -29.41
CA GLU A 80 -8.22 3.13 -28.45
C GLU A 80 -8.94 3.18 -27.09
N GLN A 81 -10.28 3.24 -27.09
CA GLN A 81 -11.07 3.15 -25.85
C GLN A 81 -10.92 1.78 -25.17
N LEU A 82 -10.94 0.69 -25.95
CA LEU A 82 -10.74 -0.66 -25.42
C LEU A 82 -9.31 -0.87 -24.89
N GLU A 83 -8.32 -0.31 -25.58
CA GLU A 83 -6.92 -0.30 -25.15
C GLU A 83 -6.75 0.44 -23.80
N GLN A 84 -7.43 1.58 -23.62
CA GLN A 84 -7.44 2.29 -22.33
C GLN A 84 -8.12 1.47 -21.22
N LEU A 85 -9.16 0.70 -21.52
CA LEU A 85 -9.84 -0.18 -20.55
C LEU A 85 -9.01 -1.42 -20.17
N ILE A 86 -8.26 -1.99 -21.12
CA ILE A 86 -7.37 -3.15 -20.84
C ILE A 86 -6.19 -2.73 -19.97
N VAL A 87 -5.74 -1.48 -20.11
CA VAL A 87 -4.56 -0.96 -19.43
C VAL A 87 -4.88 -0.42 -18.03
N ASN A 88 -6.08 0.11 -17.82
CA ASN A 88 -6.50 0.70 -16.55
C ASN A 88 -7.65 -0.12 -15.94
N ASP A 89 -7.38 -0.83 -14.84
CA ASP A 89 -8.34 -1.67 -14.09
C ASP A 89 -9.35 -0.86 -13.22
N ASP A 90 -9.45 0.46 -13.40
CA ASP A 90 -10.20 1.38 -12.51
C ASP A 90 -11.75 1.23 -12.57
N TRP A 91 -12.27 0.30 -13.38
CA TRP A 91 -13.71 0.14 -13.60
C TRP A 91 -14.37 -0.89 -12.67
N LEU A 92 -13.59 -1.70 -11.94
CA LEU A 92 -14.10 -2.69 -10.97
C LEU A 92 -14.35 -2.11 -9.56
N ALA A 93 -13.94 -0.88 -9.28
CA ALA A 93 -14.02 -0.26 -7.96
C ALA A 93 -15.30 0.58 -7.73
N ARG A 94 -16.37 0.39 -8.50
CA ARG A 94 -17.58 1.24 -8.41
C ARG A 94 -18.63 0.80 -7.39
N ASP A 95 -18.49 -0.37 -6.77
CA ASP A 95 -19.51 -0.89 -5.84
C ASP A 95 -19.09 -0.89 -4.36
N GLU A 96 -17.92 -0.34 -4.00
CA GLU A 96 -17.57 -0.08 -2.58
C GLU A 96 -17.35 1.41 -2.32
N PRO A 97 -17.89 1.97 -1.21
CA PRO A 97 -17.62 3.35 -0.84
C PRO A 97 -16.13 3.52 -0.51
N PRO A 98 -15.48 4.58 -1.00
CA PRO A 98 -14.02 4.73 -0.90
C PRO A 98 -13.58 4.91 0.55
N HIS A 99 -12.65 4.06 1.00
CA HIS A 99 -11.81 4.34 2.18
C HIS A 99 -10.85 5.51 1.87
N PRO A 100 -10.56 6.44 2.81
CA PRO A 100 -9.86 7.69 2.52
C PRO A 100 -8.35 7.59 2.21
N GLN A 101 -7.84 6.44 1.74
CA GLN A 101 -6.40 6.24 1.50
C GLN A 101 -6.01 5.77 0.09
N GLN A 102 -6.97 5.54 -0.83
CA GLN A 102 -6.64 5.07 -2.20
C GLN A 102 -6.81 6.11 -3.32
N ALA A 103 -7.16 7.36 -3.01
CA ALA A 103 -7.51 8.34 -4.04
C ALA A 103 -6.37 9.32 -4.41
N LYS A 104 -5.17 8.84 -4.79
CA LYS A 104 -4.16 9.65 -5.52
C LYS A 104 -3.24 8.83 -6.43
N HIS A 105 -3.78 7.92 -7.25
CA HIS A 105 -3.08 7.54 -8.47
C HIS A 105 -3.46 8.55 -9.57
N LYS A 106 -2.54 9.48 -9.87
CA LYS A 106 -2.63 10.25 -11.12
C LYS A 106 -2.71 9.24 -12.26
N ALA A 107 -3.76 9.34 -13.08
CA ALA A 107 -3.91 8.57 -14.30
C ALA A 107 -2.60 8.62 -15.09
N LYS A 108 -2.00 7.44 -15.32
CA LYS A 108 -0.80 7.29 -16.17
C LYS A 108 -1.10 7.93 -17.52
N GLU A 109 -0.28 8.87 -17.97
CA GLU A 109 -0.27 9.27 -19.37
C GLU A 109 0.07 8.04 -20.23
N GLY A 110 -0.96 7.45 -20.84
CA GLY A 110 -0.88 6.67 -22.08
C GLY A 110 0.00 5.41 -22.08
N SER A 111 -0.27 4.43 -21.21
CA SER A 111 0.17 3.06 -21.51
C SER A 111 -0.68 2.54 -22.67
N ARG A 112 -0.15 2.56 -23.90
CA ARG A 112 -0.74 1.85 -25.04
C ARG A 112 -0.29 0.39 -24.98
N LEU A 113 -1.15 -0.53 -25.43
CA LEU A 113 -0.74 -1.92 -25.63
C LEU A 113 0.41 -1.95 -26.63
N SER A 114 1.41 -2.79 -26.35
CA SER A 114 2.47 -3.07 -27.32
C SER A 114 1.89 -3.63 -28.62
N ASP A 115 2.62 -3.51 -29.74
CA ASP A 115 2.17 -4.10 -31.02
C ASP A 115 1.85 -5.61 -30.88
N LEU A 116 2.61 -6.30 -30.02
CA LEU A 116 2.32 -7.67 -29.64
C LEU A 116 1.02 -7.80 -28.84
N GLY A 117 0.81 -6.95 -27.83
CA GLY A 117 -0.45 -6.92 -27.07
C GLY A 117 -1.66 -6.69 -27.98
N ARG A 118 -1.57 -5.75 -28.94
CA ARG A 118 -2.62 -5.51 -29.95
C ARG A 118 -2.87 -6.72 -30.83
N THR A 119 -1.80 -7.40 -31.25
CA THR A 119 -1.90 -8.63 -32.05
C THR A 119 -2.51 -9.79 -31.26
N LEU A 120 -2.29 -9.84 -29.94
CA LEU A 120 -2.90 -10.87 -29.10
C LEU A 120 -4.39 -10.62 -28.86
N VAL A 121 -4.82 -9.36 -28.75
CA VAL A 121 -6.25 -9.04 -28.67
C VAL A 121 -6.99 -9.53 -29.92
N THR A 122 -6.38 -9.48 -31.12
CA THR A 122 -7.00 -10.01 -32.34
C THR A 122 -7.03 -11.54 -32.40
N SER A 123 -6.30 -12.25 -31.53
CA SER A 123 -6.32 -13.71 -31.46
C SER A 123 -7.70 -14.26 -31.06
N SER A 124 -8.48 -13.51 -30.26
CA SER A 124 -9.87 -13.86 -29.94
C SER A 124 -10.76 -13.85 -31.18
N SER A 125 -10.58 -12.88 -32.08
CA SER A 125 -11.27 -12.86 -33.38
C SER A 125 -10.86 -14.05 -34.25
N LEU A 126 -9.57 -14.38 -34.29
CA LEU A 126 -9.07 -15.54 -35.02
C LEU A 126 -9.65 -16.86 -34.47
N LYS A 127 -9.79 -16.98 -33.15
CA LYS A 127 -10.45 -18.11 -32.49
C LYS A 127 -11.89 -18.27 -33.00
N ALA A 128 -12.66 -17.18 -33.05
CA ALA A 128 -14.02 -17.19 -33.59
C ALA A 128 -14.07 -17.58 -35.09
N TYR A 129 -13.11 -17.13 -35.90
CA TYR A 129 -13.03 -17.57 -37.31
C TYR A 129 -12.73 -19.06 -37.45
N ILE A 130 -11.84 -19.62 -36.61
CA ILE A 130 -11.53 -21.06 -36.61
C ILE A 130 -12.78 -21.88 -36.25
N ASP A 131 -13.63 -21.37 -35.35
CA ASP A 131 -14.89 -22.02 -34.97
C ASP A 131 -15.90 -22.13 -36.13
N LEU A 132 -15.81 -21.27 -37.14
CA LEU A 132 -16.64 -21.33 -38.36
C LEU A 132 -16.18 -22.41 -39.35
N LEU A 133 -14.99 -22.99 -39.16
CA LEU A 133 -14.46 -24.03 -40.05
C LEU A 133 -15.14 -25.39 -39.78
N GLY A 134 -15.12 -26.26 -40.79
CA GLY A 134 -15.57 -27.65 -40.64
C GLY A 134 -14.84 -28.39 -39.51
N SER A 135 -15.53 -29.34 -38.87
CA SER A 135 -15.08 -30.05 -37.66
C SER A 135 -13.67 -30.65 -37.79
N HIS A 136 -13.37 -31.25 -38.94
CA HIS A 136 -12.06 -31.81 -39.24
C HIS A 136 -10.96 -30.74 -39.28
N HIS A 137 -11.18 -29.63 -39.98
CA HIS A 137 -10.21 -28.55 -40.12
C HIS A 137 -9.92 -27.86 -38.79
N ARG A 138 -10.97 -27.50 -38.04
CA ARG A 138 -10.78 -26.84 -36.73
C ARG A 138 -10.04 -27.74 -35.75
N GLN A 139 -10.35 -29.04 -35.70
CA GLN A 139 -9.67 -30.00 -34.82
C GLN A 139 -8.20 -30.18 -35.19
N SER A 140 -7.89 -30.15 -36.49
CA SER A 140 -6.53 -30.25 -37.01
C SER A 140 -5.70 -29.02 -36.66
N ILE A 141 -6.25 -27.83 -36.89
CA ILE A 141 -5.62 -26.55 -36.53
C ILE A 141 -5.37 -26.48 -35.02
N ALA A 142 -6.38 -26.76 -34.19
CA ALA A 142 -6.21 -26.73 -32.74
C ALA A 142 -5.16 -27.73 -32.25
N SER A 143 -5.11 -28.95 -32.82
CA SER A 143 -4.10 -29.94 -32.44
C SER A 143 -2.70 -29.54 -32.89
N TRP A 144 -2.57 -28.90 -34.04
CA TRP A 144 -1.29 -28.36 -34.52
C TRP A 144 -0.79 -27.20 -33.66
N LEU A 145 -1.66 -26.24 -33.33
CA LEU A 145 -1.35 -25.11 -32.43
C LEU A 145 -0.88 -25.64 -31.06
N PHE A 146 -1.68 -26.51 -30.46
CA PHE A 146 -1.39 -27.14 -29.18
C PHE A 146 -0.03 -27.87 -29.19
N GLY A 147 0.23 -28.68 -30.22
CA GLY A 147 1.48 -29.44 -30.35
C GLY A 147 2.71 -28.55 -30.44
N ASN A 148 2.67 -27.52 -31.28
CA ASN A 148 3.78 -26.57 -31.41
C ASN A 148 4.03 -25.81 -30.12
N THR A 149 2.98 -25.23 -29.51
CA THR A 149 3.11 -24.49 -28.25
C THR A 149 3.64 -25.38 -27.12
N SER A 150 3.18 -26.63 -27.06
CA SER A 150 3.66 -27.61 -26.06
C SER A 150 5.14 -27.93 -26.23
N ILE A 151 5.62 -28.14 -27.45
CA ILE A 151 7.05 -28.38 -27.73
C ILE A 151 7.88 -27.14 -27.35
N THR A 152 7.44 -25.95 -27.74
CA THR A 152 8.13 -24.69 -27.41
C THR A 152 8.29 -24.52 -25.90
N PHE A 153 7.23 -24.74 -25.12
CA PHE A 153 7.32 -24.60 -23.66
C PHE A 153 8.05 -25.77 -22.99
N SER A 154 7.94 -26.99 -23.51
CA SER A 154 8.75 -28.12 -23.05
C SER A 154 10.25 -27.81 -23.16
N GLN A 155 10.68 -27.25 -24.28
CA GLN A 155 12.07 -26.86 -24.50
C GLN A 155 12.49 -25.66 -23.64
N LEU A 156 11.66 -24.60 -23.61
CA LEU A 156 11.97 -23.37 -22.88
C LEU A 156 12.10 -23.61 -21.36
N PHE A 157 11.22 -24.42 -20.78
CA PHE A 157 11.23 -24.73 -19.34
C PHE A 157 11.98 -26.02 -19.00
N ARG A 158 12.58 -26.69 -19.99
CA ARG A 158 13.33 -27.94 -19.80
C ARG A 158 12.50 -29.00 -19.06
N PHE A 159 11.20 -29.04 -19.35
CA PHE A 159 10.24 -29.98 -18.77
C PHE A 159 9.88 -31.03 -19.82
N PRO A 160 10.38 -32.27 -19.71
CA PRO A 160 10.18 -33.30 -20.73
C PRO A 160 8.70 -33.61 -20.96
N GLU A 161 8.31 -33.75 -22.24
CA GLU A 161 6.94 -34.13 -22.64
C GLU A 161 5.84 -33.24 -22.04
N ALA A 162 6.14 -31.94 -21.88
CA ALA A 162 5.19 -30.99 -21.33
C ALA A 162 3.92 -30.89 -22.18
N GLN A 163 2.77 -31.00 -21.54
CA GLN A 163 1.48 -30.56 -22.06
C GLN A 163 1.13 -29.21 -21.45
N VAL A 164 0.44 -28.37 -22.22
CA VAL A 164 0.14 -26.99 -21.86
C VAL A 164 -1.35 -26.81 -21.63
N TYR A 165 -1.69 -26.17 -20.52
CA TYR A 165 -3.01 -25.63 -20.26
C TYR A 165 -2.90 -24.11 -20.12
N CYS A 166 -3.85 -23.38 -20.71
CA CYS A 166 -3.94 -21.94 -20.62
C CYS A 166 -5.19 -21.57 -19.81
N SER A 167 -5.06 -20.67 -18.84
CA SER A 167 -6.20 -20.13 -18.10
C SER A 167 -7.08 -19.27 -19.01
N GLU A 168 -8.31 -19.03 -18.57
CA GLU A 168 -9.19 -18.07 -19.24
C GLU A 168 -8.63 -16.65 -19.08
N THR A 169 -8.59 -15.92 -20.20
CA THR A 169 -7.99 -14.58 -20.31
C THR A 169 -8.75 -13.48 -19.58
N GLU A 170 -10.01 -13.71 -19.20
CA GLU A 170 -10.90 -12.72 -18.57
C GLU A 170 -10.82 -12.72 -17.03
N SER A 171 -9.78 -13.32 -16.46
CA SER A 171 -9.66 -13.53 -15.02
C SER A 171 -8.46 -12.80 -14.42
N THR A 172 -8.61 -12.25 -13.20
CA THR A 172 -7.50 -11.66 -12.45
C THR A 172 -6.34 -12.65 -12.33
N LEU A 173 -5.11 -12.16 -12.14
CA LEU A 173 -3.92 -13.02 -12.00
C LEU A 173 -4.13 -14.15 -10.97
N ALA A 174 -4.69 -13.81 -9.81
CA ALA A 174 -5.01 -14.78 -8.75
C ALA A 174 -6.02 -15.84 -9.22
N ASN A 175 -7.08 -15.44 -9.93
CA ASN A 175 -8.07 -16.36 -10.47
C ASN A 175 -7.48 -17.25 -11.57
N SER A 176 -6.60 -16.72 -12.41
CA SER A 176 -5.90 -17.46 -13.44
C SER A 176 -4.97 -18.53 -12.85
N VAL A 177 -4.20 -18.19 -11.80
CA VAL A 177 -3.38 -19.17 -11.06
C VAL A 177 -4.27 -20.23 -10.39
N ARG A 178 -5.39 -19.80 -9.78
CA ARG A 178 -6.39 -20.72 -9.20
C ARG A 178 -6.94 -21.71 -10.22
N ASN A 179 -7.23 -21.27 -11.43
CA ASN A 179 -7.68 -22.13 -12.53
C ASN A 179 -6.60 -23.12 -12.97
N GLY A 180 -5.33 -22.72 -12.99
CA GLY A 180 -4.19 -23.62 -13.21
C GLY A 180 -4.09 -24.71 -12.14
N ILE A 181 -4.24 -24.34 -10.86
CA ILE A 181 -4.30 -25.30 -9.74
C ILE A 181 -5.51 -26.25 -9.92
N GLY A 182 -6.69 -25.72 -10.25
CA GLY A 182 -7.88 -26.53 -10.51
C GLY A 182 -7.69 -27.49 -11.69
N HIS A 183 -6.95 -27.09 -12.73
CA HIS A 183 -6.56 -28.00 -13.81
C HIS A 183 -5.68 -29.15 -13.30
N ALA A 184 -4.66 -28.84 -12.50
CA ALA A 184 -3.80 -29.85 -11.90
C ALA A 184 -4.57 -30.79 -10.95
N VAL A 185 -5.55 -30.29 -10.19
CA VAL A 185 -6.45 -31.12 -9.37
C VAL A 185 -7.25 -32.10 -10.23
N ARG A 186 -7.80 -31.68 -11.38
CA ARG A 186 -8.51 -32.59 -12.30
C ARG A 186 -7.62 -33.74 -12.77
N LEU A 187 -6.36 -33.44 -13.08
CA LEU A 187 -5.37 -34.45 -13.49
C LEU A 187 -5.01 -35.37 -12.32
N ALA A 188 -4.82 -34.83 -11.12
CA ALA A 188 -4.53 -35.58 -9.91
C ALA A 188 -5.65 -36.55 -9.56
N ILE A 189 -6.92 -36.12 -9.60
CA ILE A 189 -8.09 -36.97 -9.34
C ILE A 189 -8.12 -38.12 -10.34
N LYS A 190 -7.95 -37.82 -11.62
CA LYS A 190 -7.97 -38.84 -12.68
C LYS A 190 -6.90 -39.90 -12.49
N GLN A 191 -5.72 -39.51 -12.04
CA GLN A 191 -4.64 -40.46 -11.74
C GLN A 191 -4.89 -41.25 -10.46
N ALA A 192 -5.37 -40.59 -9.40
CA ALA A 192 -5.53 -41.22 -8.09
C ALA A 192 -6.74 -42.14 -8.00
N TYR A 193 -7.85 -41.80 -8.68
CA TYR A 193 -9.12 -42.51 -8.62
C TYR A 193 -9.48 -43.21 -9.96
N GLY A 194 -8.71 -42.97 -11.01
CA GLY A 194 -8.83 -43.68 -12.28
C GLY A 194 -10.17 -43.48 -13.00
N GLY A 195 -10.55 -44.47 -13.80
CA GLY A 195 -11.83 -44.50 -14.53
C GLY A 195 -13.05 -44.65 -13.62
N GLU A 196 -12.88 -45.05 -12.36
CA GLU A 196 -13.99 -45.13 -11.40
C GLU A 196 -14.59 -43.76 -11.11
N PHE A 197 -13.75 -42.72 -11.01
CA PHE A 197 -14.25 -41.36 -10.82
C PHE A 197 -15.14 -40.90 -11.99
N ALA A 198 -14.82 -41.32 -13.22
CA ALA A 198 -15.64 -40.99 -14.39
C ALA A 198 -17.02 -41.68 -14.39
N THR A 199 -17.17 -42.80 -13.69
CA THR A 199 -18.43 -43.59 -13.66
C THR A 199 -19.26 -43.35 -12.41
N LYS A 200 -18.61 -43.24 -11.24
CA LYS A 200 -19.25 -43.11 -9.92
C LYS A 200 -19.21 -41.69 -9.35
N GLY A 201 -18.43 -40.78 -9.95
CA GLY A 201 -18.27 -39.40 -9.50
C GLY A 201 -17.71 -39.31 -8.08
N TRP A 202 -18.27 -38.41 -7.26
CA TRP A 202 -17.84 -38.15 -5.88
C TRP A 202 -18.00 -39.34 -4.94
N ARG A 203 -18.81 -40.35 -5.28
CA ARG A 203 -18.98 -41.55 -4.44
C ARG A 203 -17.68 -42.32 -4.25
N VAL A 204 -16.76 -42.23 -5.22
CA VAL A 204 -15.44 -42.87 -5.13
C VAL A 204 -14.63 -42.33 -3.95
N PHE A 205 -14.85 -41.09 -3.53
CA PHE A 205 -14.14 -40.53 -2.37
C PHE A 205 -14.56 -41.22 -1.07
N VAL A 206 -15.79 -41.74 -0.99
CA VAL A 206 -16.23 -42.53 0.16
C VAL A 206 -15.67 -43.96 0.09
N GLU A 207 -15.58 -44.51 -1.11
CA GLU A 207 -15.15 -45.91 -1.32
C GLU A 207 -13.62 -46.09 -1.26
N GLN A 208 -12.85 -45.12 -1.76
CA GLN A 208 -11.39 -45.21 -1.90
C GLN A 208 -10.62 -44.23 -1.00
N GLY A 209 -11.32 -43.54 -0.10
CA GLY A 209 -10.77 -42.52 0.80
C GLY A 209 -10.93 -41.10 0.26
N ALA A 210 -11.20 -40.15 1.16
CA ALA A 210 -11.43 -38.76 0.80
C ALA A 210 -10.13 -38.08 0.34
N PRO A 211 -10.13 -37.30 -0.76
CA PRO A 211 -8.93 -36.62 -1.25
C PRO A 211 -8.49 -35.50 -0.31
N VAL A 212 -7.19 -35.47 0.03
CA VAL A 212 -6.57 -34.39 0.80
C VAL A 212 -5.63 -33.57 -0.08
N VAL A 213 -5.78 -32.24 -0.06
CA VAL A 213 -4.90 -31.30 -0.74
C VAL A 213 -4.10 -30.52 0.29
N TYR A 214 -2.78 -30.68 0.25
CA TYR A 214 -1.85 -29.99 1.15
C TYR A 214 -1.30 -28.73 0.48
N VAL A 215 -1.31 -27.63 1.21
CA VAL A 215 -1.00 -26.30 0.67
C VAL A 215 0.18 -25.70 1.39
N SER A 216 1.22 -25.29 0.66
CA SER A 216 2.33 -24.54 1.25
C SER A 216 1.82 -23.29 1.98
N PRO A 217 2.34 -22.99 3.18
CA PRO A 217 1.97 -21.76 3.89
C PRO A 217 2.46 -20.48 3.21
N SER A 218 3.35 -20.58 2.22
CA SER A 218 3.75 -19.46 1.34
C SER A 218 2.74 -19.20 0.21
N LEU A 219 1.71 -20.04 0.05
CA LEU A 219 0.67 -19.81 -0.95
C LEU A 219 -0.35 -18.81 -0.40
N HIS A 220 -0.15 -17.52 -0.71
CA HIS A 220 -1.08 -16.43 -0.36
C HIS A 220 -2.33 -16.40 -1.25
N LEU A 221 -2.99 -17.55 -1.42
CA LEU A 221 -4.20 -17.71 -2.20
C LEU A 221 -5.12 -18.70 -1.48
N ASP A 222 -6.30 -18.22 -1.04
CA ASP A 222 -7.31 -19.13 -0.51
C ASP A 222 -7.96 -19.91 -1.64
N ILE A 223 -7.71 -21.23 -1.61
CA ILE A 223 -8.21 -22.19 -2.59
C ILE A 223 -9.25 -23.15 -2.00
N ALA A 224 -9.43 -23.17 -0.67
CA ALA A 224 -10.32 -24.14 -0.04
C ALA A 224 -11.79 -23.98 -0.49
N PRO A 225 -12.37 -22.76 -0.53
CA PRO A 225 -13.74 -22.56 -1.02
C PRO A 225 -13.90 -22.99 -2.48
N TYR A 226 -12.89 -22.70 -3.32
CA TYR A 226 -12.89 -23.06 -4.73
C TYR A 226 -12.80 -24.57 -4.97
N LEU A 227 -11.94 -25.26 -4.22
CA LEU A 227 -11.81 -26.71 -4.35
C LEU A 227 -13.04 -27.45 -3.82
N ALA A 228 -13.67 -26.92 -2.77
CA ALA A 228 -14.94 -27.43 -2.27
C ALA A 228 -16.06 -27.25 -3.32
N SER A 229 -16.17 -26.08 -3.95
CA SER A 229 -17.24 -25.81 -4.93
C SER A 229 -17.06 -26.56 -6.25
N GLU A 230 -15.85 -26.58 -6.81
CA GLU A 230 -15.59 -27.13 -8.15
C GLU A 230 -15.34 -28.64 -8.15
N PHE A 231 -14.78 -29.18 -7.07
CA PHE A 231 -14.33 -30.58 -7.01
C PHE A 231 -14.92 -31.38 -5.86
N GLY A 232 -15.68 -30.76 -4.96
CA GLY A 232 -16.20 -31.41 -3.76
C GLY A 232 -15.11 -31.82 -2.77
N ILE A 233 -13.93 -31.20 -2.83
CA ILE A 233 -12.80 -31.49 -1.95
C ILE A 233 -12.87 -30.55 -0.74
N CYS A 234 -13.17 -31.10 0.43
CA CYS A 234 -13.26 -30.33 1.68
C CYS A 234 -11.97 -30.38 2.52
N ASP A 235 -11.18 -31.46 2.40
CA ASP A 235 -9.91 -31.61 3.12
C ASP A 235 -8.78 -30.85 2.41
N VAL A 236 -8.77 -29.52 2.56
CA VAL A 236 -7.68 -28.65 2.10
C VAL A 236 -6.90 -28.16 3.32
N VAL A 237 -5.66 -28.59 3.46
CA VAL A 237 -4.85 -28.39 4.67
C VAL A 237 -3.66 -27.49 4.36
N VAL A 238 -3.60 -26.32 5.01
CA VAL A 238 -2.39 -25.49 4.99
C VAL A 238 -1.34 -26.15 5.87
N LEU A 239 -0.16 -26.40 5.28
CA LEU A 239 0.91 -27.12 5.94
C LEU A 239 1.55 -26.27 7.06
N PRO A 240 2.06 -26.93 8.13
CA PRO A 240 2.77 -26.24 9.19
C PRO A 240 3.98 -25.46 8.64
N LYS A 241 4.19 -24.26 9.19
CA LYS A 241 5.31 -23.37 8.86
C LYS A 241 6.57 -23.84 9.60
N LEU A 242 7.69 -23.89 8.90
CA LEU A 242 9.00 -24.02 9.52
C LEU A 242 9.30 -22.75 10.32
N GLU A 243 9.56 -22.91 11.62
CA GLU A 243 9.90 -21.79 12.51
C GLU A 243 11.21 -21.11 12.07
N GLY A 244 11.24 -19.78 12.18
CA GLY A 244 12.39 -18.95 11.86
C GLY A 244 12.06 -17.46 11.88
N ASP A 245 13.07 -16.59 11.78
CA ASP A 245 12.91 -15.14 11.93
C ASP A 245 11.91 -14.53 10.91
N LEU A 246 11.79 -15.13 9.72
CA LEU A 246 10.88 -14.68 8.66
C LEU A 246 9.50 -15.34 8.70
N SER A 247 9.29 -16.32 9.58
CA SER A 247 8.04 -17.13 9.60
C SER A 247 6.79 -16.30 9.94
N GLU A 248 6.96 -15.17 10.63
CA GLU A 248 5.92 -14.17 10.91
C GLU A 248 5.48 -13.42 9.65
N ILE A 249 6.38 -13.25 8.68
CA ILE A 249 6.06 -12.66 7.37
C ILE A 249 5.52 -13.76 6.46
N GLU A 250 6.34 -14.78 6.20
CA GLU A 250 6.05 -15.86 5.27
C GLU A 250 6.86 -17.10 5.68
N GLY A 251 6.18 -18.26 5.76
CA GLY A 251 6.79 -19.51 6.21
C GLY A 251 6.96 -20.49 5.07
N ARG A 252 8.03 -21.29 5.13
CA ARG A 252 8.22 -22.48 4.28
C ARG A 252 7.57 -23.70 4.92
N ILE A 253 7.37 -24.75 4.13
CA ILE A 253 6.85 -26.02 4.65
C ILE A 253 7.81 -26.61 5.71
N ASP A 254 7.28 -26.92 6.90
CA ASP A 254 7.94 -27.85 7.82
C ASP A 254 7.71 -29.28 7.31
N HIS A 255 8.76 -29.85 6.72
CA HIS A 255 8.70 -31.20 6.14
C HIS A 255 8.52 -32.29 7.20
N HIS A 256 9.02 -32.12 8.42
CA HIS A 256 8.87 -33.13 9.46
C HIS A 256 7.43 -33.17 9.96
N ALA A 257 6.85 -31.99 10.22
CA ALA A 257 5.46 -31.87 10.62
C ALA A 257 4.50 -32.32 9.49
N PHE A 258 4.81 -31.98 8.23
CA PHE A 258 4.07 -32.48 7.07
C PHE A 258 4.07 -34.00 7.01
N GLU A 259 5.23 -34.63 7.20
CA GLU A 259 5.34 -36.08 7.16
C GLU A 259 4.52 -36.78 8.23
N LYS A 260 4.42 -36.19 9.42
CA LYS A 260 3.56 -36.69 10.50
C LYS A 260 2.08 -36.55 10.15
N LEU A 261 1.68 -35.38 9.65
CA LEU A 261 0.31 -35.11 9.20
C LEU A 261 -0.11 -36.09 8.09
N LEU A 262 0.79 -36.37 7.16
CA LEU A 262 0.57 -37.33 6.08
C LEU A 262 0.27 -38.74 6.62
N ASP A 263 1.03 -39.19 7.63
CA ASP A 263 0.83 -40.49 8.27
C ASP A 263 -0.53 -40.53 9.03
N GLU A 264 -0.91 -39.43 9.69
CA GLU A 264 -2.19 -39.28 10.40
C GLU A 264 -3.40 -39.34 9.44
N ASP A 265 -3.36 -38.60 8.33
CA ASP A 265 -4.44 -38.59 7.34
C ASP A 265 -4.58 -39.96 6.65
N MET A 266 -3.46 -40.65 6.35
CA MET A 266 -3.50 -42.01 5.83
C MET A 266 -4.07 -43.01 6.86
N ALA A 267 -3.71 -42.87 8.13
CA ALA A 267 -4.26 -43.70 9.21
C ALA A 267 -5.77 -43.46 9.41
N ALA A 268 -6.25 -42.24 9.13
CA ALA A 268 -7.67 -41.90 9.11
C ALA A 268 -8.42 -42.41 7.85
N GLY A 269 -7.74 -43.13 6.95
CA GLY A 269 -8.33 -43.65 5.71
C GLY A 269 -8.52 -42.60 4.63
N LYS A 270 -7.92 -41.41 4.77
CA LYS A 270 -7.93 -40.39 3.73
C LYS A 270 -6.85 -40.68 2.70
N LYS A 271 -6.98 -40.07 1.53
CA LYS A 271 -6.10 -40.26 0.39
C LYS A 271 -5.36 -38.97 0.05
N PRO A 272 -4.04 -38.90 0.30
CA PRO A 272 -3.20 -37.79 -0.16
C PRO A 272 -3.33 -37.60 -1.67
N LEU A 273 -3.99 -36.52 -2.09
CA LEU A 273 -4.24 -36.26 -3.51
C LEU A 273 -3.11 -35.42 -4.11
N MET A 274 -2.76 -34.32 -3.45
CA MET A 274 -1.93 -33.28 -4.04
C MET A 274 -1.19 -32.48 -2.97
N VAL A 275 0.04 -32.05 -3.29
CA VAL A 275 0.81 -31.06 -2.54
C VAL A 275 1.09 -29.86 -3.44
N LEU A 276 0.75 -28.66 -2.97
CA LEU A 276 1.06 -27.39 -3.62
C LEU A 276 2.33 -26.82 -2.99
N GLY A 277 3.43 -26.86 -3.74
CA GLY A 277 4.70 -26.24 -3.35
C GLY A 277 4.87 -24.86 -3.98
N VAL A 278 5.59 -23.98 -3.29
CA VAL A 278 5.91 -22.63 -3.78
C VAL A 278 7.40 -22.51 -4.07
N VAL A 279 7.75 -22.03 -5.27
CA VAL A 279 9.12 -21.76 -5.71
C VAL A 279 9.18 -20.31 -6.19
N GLY A 280 9.71 -19.44 -5.34
CA GLY A 280 9.78 -18.01 -5.52
C GLY A 280 8.45 -17.39 -5.16
N SER A 281 8.15 -17.36 -3.86
CA SER A 281 6.94 -16.77 -3.32
C SER A 281 6.76 -15.31 -3.74
N SER A 282 5.52 -14.81 -3.70
CA SER A 282 5.21 -13.45 -4.14
C SER A 282 5.78 -12.39 -3.21
N ILE A 283 5.85 -12.65 -1.90
CA ILE A 283 6.31 -11.66 -0.91
C ILE A 283 7.83 -11.70 -0.79
N LEU A 284 8.41 -12.79 -0.29
CA LEU A 284 9.85 -12.86 0.00
C LEU A 284 10.68 -13.53 -1.11
N GLY A 285 10.05 -14.09 -2.15
CA GLY A 285 10.78 -14.86 -3.17
C GLY A 285 11.39 -16.16 -2.63
N GLN A 286 10.85 -16.70 -1.54
CA GLN A 286 11.36 -17.92 -0.92
C GLN A 286 10.96 -19.17 -1.71
N ASN A 287 11.75 -20.23 -1.51
CA ASN A 287 11.53 -21.54 -2.12
C ASN A 287 11.28 -22.58 -1.03
N ASP A 288 10.19 -23.34 -1.17
CA ASP A 288 10.02 -24.60 -0.48
C ASP A 288 11.09 -25.61 -0.90
N MET A 289 11.44 -26.56 -0.02
CA MET A 289 12.43 -27.58 -0.33
C MET A 289 11.79 -28.71 -1.16
N ILE A 290 11.60 -28.45 -2.46
CA ILE A 290 10.88 -29.37 -3.37
C ILE A 290 11.53 -30.77 -3.42
N SER A 291 12.86 -30.86 -3.29
CA SER A 291 13.55 -32.15 -3.18
C SER A 291 13.04 -33.02 -2.04
N LYS A 292 12.78 -32.44 -0.86
CA LYS A 292 12.21 -33.17 0.28
C LYS A 292 10.79 -33.65 0.01
N LEU A 293 9.96 -32.84 -0.66
CA LEU A 293 8.61 -33.27 -1.07
C LEU A 293 8.66 -34.43 -2.07
N LEU A 294 9.62 -34.41 -3.00
CA LEU A 294 9.84 -35.51 -3.93
C LEU A 294 10.27 -36.80 -3.20
N ASP A 295 11.07 -36.69 -2.15
CA ASP A 295 11.47 -37.81 -1.31
C ASP A 295 10.29 -38.39 -0.52
N SER A 296 9.47 -37.54 0.13
CA SER A 296 8.24 -38.00 0.79
C SER A 296 7.27 -38.65 -0.20
N ARG A 297 7.18 -38.13 -1.44
CA ARG A 297 6.36 -38.73 -2.51
C ARG A 297 6.83 -40.14 -2.91
N LYS A 298 8.16 -40.36 -2.92
CA LYS A 298 8.76 -41.65 -3.29
C LYS A 298 8.68 -42.66 -2.16
N ASN A 299 8.92 -42.22 -0.92
CA ASN A 299 9.17 -43.10 0.22
C ASN A 299 7.95 -43.31 1.12
N LYS A 300 6.97 -42.39 1.13
CA LYS A 300 5.81 -42.45 2.04
C LYS A 300 4.48 -42.63 1.33
N ALA A 301 4.04 -41.62 0.58
CA ALA A 301 2.72 -41.61 -0.03
C ALA A 301 2.78 -41.03 -1.44
N ARG A 302 2.01 -41.61 -2.35
CA ARG A 302 1.89 -41.08 -3.71
C ARG A 302 0.88 -39.94 -3.74
N PHE A 303 1.33 -38.74 -4.07
CA PHE A 303 0.50 -37.56 -4.32
C PHE A 303 0.98 -36.82 -5.56
N TRP A 304 0.12 -35.99 -6.14
CA TRP A 304 0.48 -35.07 -7.22
C TRP A 304 1.25 -33.88 -6.66
N LEU A 305 2.43 -33.57 -7.20
CA LEU A 305 3.22 -32.41 -6.78
C LEU A 305 3.11 -31.30 -7.82
N HIS A 306 2.47 -30.20 -7.43
CA HIS A 306 2.28 -29.02 -8.26
C HIS A 306 3.03 -27.83 -7.70
N ILE A 307 3.73 -27.10 -8.57
CA ILE A 307 4.53 -25.95 -8.17
C ILE A 307 3.93 -24.66 -8.71
N VAL A 308 3.93 -23.62 -7.88
CA VAL A 308 3.63 -22.25 -8.30
C VAL A 308 4.74 -21.31 -7.86
N GLY A 309 4.90 -20.18 -8.54
CA GLY A 309 5.77 -19.09 -8.09
C GLY A 309 6.70 -18.52 -9.17
N GLN A 310 7.37 -17.41 -8.81
CA GLN A 310 8.14 -16.58 -9.72
C GLN A 310 9.50 -17.19 -10.07
N ALA A 311 10.11 -17.96 -9.17
CA ALA A 311 11.45 -18.50 -9.38
C ALA A 311 11.49 -19.64 -10.41
N VAL A 312 10.32 -20.13 -10.86
CA VAL A 312 10.21 -21.00 -12.04
C VAL A 312 10.78 -20.32 -13.30
N ALA A 313 10.77 -18.98 -13.37
CA ALA A 313 11.42 -18.22 -14.45
C ALA A 313 12.92 -18.54 -14.60
N ALA A 314 13.60 -18.95 -13.53
CA ALA A 314 15.01 -19.32 -13.62
C ALA A 314 15.26 -20.51 -14.57
N LEU A 315 14.25 -21.35 -14.83
CA LEU A 315 14.34 -22.44 -15.82
C LEU A 315 14.48 -21.95 -17.25
N THR A 316 14.24 -20.67 -17.56
CA THR A 316 14.35 -20.12 -18.92
C THR A 316 15.66 -19.40 -19.18
N LEU A 317 16.52 -19.29 -18.17
CA LEU A 317 17.86 -18.70 -18.30
C LEU A 317 18.70 -19.50 -19.30
N ARG A 318 19.71 -18.86 -19.92
CA ARG A 318 20.62 -19.55 -20.84
C ARG A 318 21.33 -20.70 -20.14
N GLU A 319 21.78 -20.47 -18.90
CA GLU A 319 22.46 -21.44 -18.05
C GLU A 319 21.77 -21.52 -16.68
N PRO A 320 20.65 -22.27 -16.56
CA PRO A 320 20.02 -22.50 -15.27
C PRO A 320 20.88 -23.45 -14.43
N THR A 321 20.72 -23.39 -13.11
CA THR A 321 21.38 -24.35 -12.21
C THR A 321 20.88 -25.77 -12.48
N GLU A 322 21.80 -26.72 -12.64
CA GLU A 322 21.47 -28.14 -12.92
C GLU A 322 20.56 -28.74 -11.85
N VAL A 323 20.78 -28.40 -10.57
CA VAL A 323 19.95 -28.84 -9.44
C VAL A 323 18.50 -28.38 -9.60
N LEU A 324 18.28 -27.13 -10.01
CA LEU A 324 16.94 -26.59 -10.23
C LEU A 324 16.20 -27.34 -11.34
N VAL A 325 16.88 -27.54 -12.48
CA VAL A 325 16.34 -28.29 -13.62
C VAL A 325 16.03 -29.73 -13.21
N HIS A 326 16.94 -30.39 -12.50
CA HIS A 326 16.77 -31.77 -12.05
C HIS A 326 15.60 -31.93 -11.08
N VAL A 327 15.43 -31.00 -10.13
CA VAL A 327 14.33 -31.06 -9.15
C VAL A 327 12.99 -30.75 -9.82
N LEU A 328 12.89 -29.66 -10.58
CA LEU A 328 11.61 -29.23 -11.18
C LEU A 328 11.17 -30.10 -12.36
N SER A 329 12.08 -30.78 -13.07
CA SER A 329 11.68 -31.76 -14.11
C SER A 329 11.00 -33.01 -13.53
N GLN A 330 11.09 -33.27 -12.22
CA GLN A 330 10.46 -34.41 -11.55
C GLN A 330 9.08 -34.09 -10.96
N VAL A 331 8.65 -32.82 -10.96
CA VAL A 331 7.32 -32.45 -10.47
C VAL A 331 6.24 -32.83 -11.50
N ASP A 332 4.98 -32.90 -11.09
CA ASP A 332 3.91 -33.34 -11.98
C ASP A 332 3.35 -32.19 -12.84
N SER A 333 3.32 -30.97 -12.29
CA SER A 333 2.94 -29.77 -13.02
C SER A 333 3.42 -28.47 -12.37
N MET A 334 3.41 -27.38 -13.14
CA MET A 334 3.77 -26.03 -12.68
C MET A 334 2.83 -24.98 -13.29
N THR A 335 2.35 -24.03 -12.49
CA THR A 335 1.59 -22.86 -12.96
C THR A 335 2.37 -21.58 -12.69
N PHE A 336 2.52 -20.73 -13.70
CA PHE A 336 3.29 -19.50 -13.59
C PHE A 336 2.85 -18.41 -14.59
N PRO A 337 3.01 -17.12 -14.24
CA PRO A 337 2.50 -16.02 -15.04
C PRO A 337 3.52 -15.49 -16.05
N LEU A 338 3.88 -16.30 -17.06
CA LEU A 338 4.84 -15.88 -18.10
C LEU A 338 4.44 -14.58 -18.81
N ALA A 339 3.14 -14.35 -18.97
CA ALA A 339 2.58 -13.12 -19.52
C ALA A 339 3.06 -11.87 -18.75
N LEU A 340 3.06 -11.95 -17.42
CA LEU A 340 3.53 -10.89 -16.53
C LEU A 340 5.04 -10.66 -16.70
N TRP A 341 5.83 -11.74 -16.77
CA TRP A 341 7.29 -11.67 -16.95
C TRP A 341 7.74 -10.99 -18.23
N LEU A 342 6.89 -11.06 -19.25
CA LEU A 342 7.17 -10.54 -20.58
C LEU A 342 6.48 -9.19 -20.85
N GLY A 343 5.69 -8.67 -19.89
CA GLY A 343 4.94 -7.42 -20.09
C GLY A 343 3.83 -7.55 -21.12
N ILE A 344 3.15 -8.69 -21.17
CA ILE A 344 2.11 -9.02 -22.15
C ILE A 344 0.80 -9.36 -21.43
N PRO A 345 0.08 -8.37 -20.88
CA PRO A 345 -1.10 -8.60 -20.04
C PRO A 345 -2.23 -9.35 -20.76
N ALA A 346 -2.30 -9.26 -22.10
CA ALA A 346 -3.33 -9.95 -22.90
C ALA A 346 -3.12 -11.46 -23.04
N ALA A 347 -1.97 -12.02 -22.63
CA ALA A 347 -1.70 -13.45 -22.73
C ALA A 347 -2.15 -14.21 -21.47
N PRO A 348 -2.69 -15.44 -21.60
CA PRO A 348 -3.18 -16.22 -20.45
C PRO A 348 -2.04 -16.77 -19.59
N VAL A 349 -2.33 -17.06 -18.31
CA VAL A 349 -1.40 -17.80 -17.43
C VAL A 349 -1.26 -19.23 -17.93
N ILE A 350 -0.04 -19.76 -17.84
CA ILE A 350 0.29 -21.10 -18.34
C ILE A 350 0.39 -22.07 -17.16
N THR A 351 -0.14 -23.27 -17.37
CA THR A 351 0.18 -24.45 -16.59
C THR A 351 0.83 -25.48 -17.50
N ILE A 352 2.06 -25.88 -17.19
CA ILE A 352 2.71 -27.04 -17.83
C ILE A 352 2.55 -28.26 -16.95
N HIS A 353 2.29 -29.41 -17.55
CA HIS A 353 2.14 -30.66 -16.81
C HIS A 353 2.68 -31.83 -17.61
N ARG A 354 3.05 -32.91 -16.93
CA ARG A 354 3.42 -34.15 -17.62
C ARG A 354 2.19 -34.83 -18.23
N SER A 355 2.41 -35.75 -19.16
CA SER A 355 1.33 -36.59 -19.68
C SER A 355 0.65 -37.40 -18.57
N VAL A 356 -0.68 -37.56 -18.67
CA VAL A 356 -1.50 -38.35 -17.76
C VAL A 356 -2.33 -39.33 -18.58
N ASP A 357 -2.27 -40.60 -18.20
CA ASP A 357 -2.93 -41.66 -18.95
C ASP A 357 -4.44 -41.44 -19.08
N GLY A 358 -4.92 -41.62 -20.30
CA GLY A 358 -6.32 -41.40 -20.66
C GLY A 358 -6.78 -39.95 -20.67
N TYR A 359 -5.94 -38.96 -20.29
CA TYR A 359 -6.27 -37.54 -20.45
C TYR A 359 -6.02 -37.09 -21.90
N LYS A 360 -7.03 -36.45 -22.50
CA LYS A 360 -6.94 -35.84 -23.82
C LYS A 360 -7.52 -34.43 -23.75
N PRO A 361 -6.74 -33.39 -24.07
CA PRO A 361 -7.25 -32.03 -24.10
C PRO A 361 -8.42 -31.90 -25.07
N THR A 362 -9.46 -31.18 -24.64
CA THR A 362 -10.63 -30.88 -25.49
C THR A 362 -10.23 -29.96 -26.63
N TYR A 363 -11.09 -29.86 -27.66
CA TYR A 363 -10.89 -28.91 -28.75
C TYR A 363 -10.67 -27.48 -28.24
N ARG A 364 -11.48 -27.01 -27.29
CA ARG A 364 -11.34 -25.67 -26.69
C ARG A 364 -10.01 -25.51 -25.99
N ALA A 365 -9.65 -26.43 -25.10
CA ALA A 365 -8.39 -26.38 -24.37
C ALA A 365 -7.16 -26.34 -25.30
N LYS A 366 -7.23 -27.04 -26.44
CA LYS A 366 -6.19 -26.99 -27.48
C LYS A 366 -6.14 -25.64 -28.18
N LEU A 367 -7.30 -25.05 -28.47
CA LEU A 367 -7.40 -23.76 -29.14
C LEU A 367 -7.01 -22.59 -28.23
N ASP A 368 -7.16 -22.75 -26.91
CA ASP A 368 -6.76 -21.76 -25.91
C ASP A 368 -5.24 -21.51 -25.87
N THR A 369 -4.43 -22.35 -26.53
CA THR A 369 -2.99 -22.08 -26.71
C THR A 369 -2.69 -21.09 -27.83
N LEU A 370 -3.70 -20.69 -28.63
CA LEU A 370 -3.54 -19.77 -29.77
C LEU A 370 -2.84 -18.44 -29.39
N PRO A 371 -3.18 -17.74 -28.30
CA PRO A 371 -2.48 -16.53 -27.92
C PRO A 371 -0.98 -16.75 -27.74
N TRP A 372 -0.57 -17.85 -27.10
CA TRP A 372 0.84 -18.17 -26.93
C TRP A 372 1.53 -18.61 -28.21
N TRP A 373 0.81 -19.29 -29.11
CA TRP A 373 1.32 -19.56 -30.44
C TRP A 373 1.59 -18.25 -31.21
N VAL A 374 0.65 -17.30 -31.21
CA VAL A 374 0.85 -15.97 -31.81
C VAL A 374 2.02 -15.24 -31.14
N ALA A 375 2.09 -15.26 -29.80
CA ALA A 375 3.18 -14.65 -29.06
C ALA A 375 4.55 -15.21 -29.47
N SER A 376 4.64 -16.53 -29.66
CA SER A 376 5.90 -17.19 -30.08
C SER A 376 6.36 -16.79 -31.48
N GLN A 377 5.48 -16.26 -32.34
CA GLN A 377 5.88 -15.73 -33.65
C GLN A 377 6.63 -14.39 -33.54
N TYR A 378 6.35 -13.61 -32.50
CA TYR A 378 6.98 -12.31 -32.24
C TYR A 378 8.11 -12.39 -31.22
N LEU A 379 7.95 -13.26 -30.23
CA LEU A 379 8.92 -13.55 -29.19
C LEU A 379 9.57 -14.89 -29.44
N THR A 380 10.75 -14.85 -30.06
CA THR A 380 11.59 -16.03 -30.14
C THR A 380 12.00 -16.49 -28.73
N THR A 381 12.30 -17.77 -28.57
CA THR A 381 12.85 -18.33 -27.32
C THR A 381 14.00 -17.49 -26.78
N LYS A 382 14.86 -16.99 -27.67
CA LYS A 382 15.97 -16.08 -27.33
C LYS A 382 15.47 -14.78 -26.69
N ARG A 383 14.45 -14.12 -27.25
CA ARG A 383 13.90 -12.88 -26.68
C ARG A 383 13.26 -13.10 -25.31
N ILE A 384 12.58 -14.23 -25.11
CA ILE A 384 12.02 -14.60 -23.82
C ILE A 384 13.14 -14.76 -22.78
N THR A 385 14.19 -15.52 -23.13
CA THR A 385 15.37 -15.68 -22.27
C THR A 385 16.04 -14.34 -21.98
N ASP A 386 16.27 -13.50 -22.99
CA ASP A 386 16.92 -12.19 -22.82
C ASP A 386 16.09 -11.26 -21.91
N SER A 387 14.75 -11.28 -22.03
CA SER A 387 13.84 -10.50 -21.17
C SER A 387 13.92 -10.95 -19.70
N ILE A 388 13.93 -12.26 -19.47
CA ILE A 388 14.01 -12.82 -18.11
C ILE A 388 15.42 -12.62 -17.53
N GLU A 389 16.47 -12.80 -18.32
CA GLU A 389 17.85 -12.49 -17.91
C GLU A 389 18.02 -11.02 -17.54
N ASN A 390 17.38 -10.09 -18.27
CA ASN A 390 17.37 -8.67 -17.89
C ASN A 390 16.75 -8.47 -16.50
N ALA A 391 15.63 -9.13 -16.19
CA ALA A 391 15.02 -9.04 -14.86
C ALA A 391 15.97 -9.50 -13.74
N TYR A 392 16.63 -10.65 -13.90
CA TYR A 392 17.64 -11.14 -12.94
C TYR A 392 18.88 -10.22 -12.89
N PHE A 393 19.28 -9.64 -14.01
CA PHE A 393 20.37 -8.67 -14.08
C PHE A 393 20.04 -7.38 -13.29
N LEU A 394 18.84 -6.84 -13.44
CA LEU A 394 18.39 -5.66 -12.68
C LEU A 394 18.34 -5.95 -11.17
N SER A 395 17.87 -7.13 -10.77
CA SER A 395 17.93 -7.58 -9.38
C SER A 395 19.38 -7.61 -8.86
N LYS A 396 20.30 -8.18 -9.65
CA LYS A 396 21.74 -8.21 -9.33
C LYS A 396 22.35 -6.82 -9.20
N VAL A 397 22.02 -5.88 -10.09
CA VAL A 397 22.49 -4.49 -10.02
C VAL A 397 21.94 -3.78 -8.78
N MET A 398 20.63 -3.94 -8.49
CA MET A 398 20.00 -3.36 -7.30
C MET A 398 20.66 -3.89 -6.02
N LEU A 399 20.85 -5.21 -5.93
CA LEU A 399 21.53 -5.85 -4.79
C LEU A 399 22.93 -5.27 -4.56
N LYS A 400 23.69 -4.99 -5.63
CA LYS A 400 25.00 -4.33 -5.52
C LYS A 400 24.89 -2.94 -4.93
N GLY A 401 23.96 -2.14 -5.44
CA GLY A 401 23.75 -0.77 -5.00
C GLY A 401 23.35 -0.72 -3.52
N LEU A 402 22.41 -1.57 -3.12
CA LEU A 402 21.99 -1.71 -1.74
C LEU A 402 23.12 -2.22 -0.83
N SER A 403 23.95 -3.15 -1.30
CA SER A 403 25.09 -3.66 -0.52
C SER A 403 26.18 -2.63 -0.24
N ALA A 404 26.20 -1.52 -0.99
CA ALA A 404 27.11 -0.42 -0.75
C ALA A 404 26.60 0.58 0.31
N LEU A 405 25.33 0.45 0.73
CA LEU A 405 24.69 1.31 1.72
C LEU A 405 24.57 0.54 3.05
N GLU A 406 25.42 0.84 4.02
CA GLU A 406 25.42 0.18 5.33
C GLU A 406 24.14 0.44 6.14
N GLN A 407 23.44 1.53 5.80
CA GLN A 407 22.15 1.92 6.36
C GLN A 407 20.99 1.08 5.85
N MET A 408 21.16 0.31 4.77
CA MET A 408 20.09 -0.52 4.22
C MET A 408 20.14 -1.92 4.79
N GLU A 409 18.97 -2.44 5.13
CA GLU A 409 18.75 -3.84 5.48
C GLU A 409 17.97 -4.51 4.36
N ILE A 410 18.45 -5.69 3.92
CA ILE A 410 17.70 -6.57 3.04
C ILE A 410 17.09 -7.68 3.90
N VAL A 411 15.77 -7.77 3.90
CA VAL A 411 15.02 -8.71 4.73
C VAL A 411 15.37 -10.14 4.31
N GLY A 412 15.76 -10.96 5.28
CA GLY A 412 16.14 -12.35 5.08
C GLY A 412 17.57 -12.59 4.58
N VAL A 413 18.42 -11.56 4.61
CA VAL A 413 19.84 -11.67 4.27
C VAL A 413 20.69 -11.12 5.41
N ASP A 414 21.39 -11.99 6.15
CA ASP A 414 22.20 -11.59 7.30
C ASP A 414 23.40 -10.74 6.89
N ASN A 415 24.20 -11.24 5.94
CA ASN A 415 25.37 -10.54 5.40
C ASN A 415 25.13 -10.18 3.95
N VAL A 416 24.60 -8.97 3.73
CA VAL A 416 24.25 -8.44 2.41
C VAL A 416 25.47 -8.40 1.47
N VAL A 417 26.64 -8.04 1.98
CA VAL A 417 27.87 -7.91 1.18
C VAL A 417 28.36 -9.28 0.72
N ASP A 418 28.43 -10.27 1.61
CA ASP A 418 28.82 -11.64 1.26
C ASP A 418 27.81 -12.28 0.29
N PHE A 419 26.52 -12.11 0.56
CA PHE A 419 25.45 -12.61 -0.31
C PHE A 419 25.53 -11.97 -1.70
N ALA A 420 25.67 -10.64 -1.79
CA ALA A 420 25.87 -9.94 -3.03
C ALA A 420 27.10 -10.47 -3.77
N ASN A 421 28.24 -10.62 -3.09
CA ASN A 421 29.47 -11.17 -3.69
C ASN A 421 29.27 -12.57 -4.27
N LYS A 422 28.53 -13.45 -3.58
CA LYS A 422 28.19 -14.80 -4.06
C LYS A 422 27.30 -14.76 -5.30
N VAL A 423 26.29 -13.87 -5.34
CA VAL A 423 25.46 -13.63 -6.54
C VAL A 423 26.29 -13.01 -7.68
N PHE A 424 27.23 -12.13 -7.37
CA PHE A 424 28.12 -11.51 -8.35
C PHE A 424 29.04 -12.50 -9.01
N LYS A 425 29.60 -13.44 -8.23
CA LYS A 425 30.42 -14.56 -8.66
C LYS A 425 29.61 -15.72 -9.27
N SER A 426 28.30 -15.56 -9.47
CA SER A 426 27.40 -16.57 -10.01
C SER A 426 27.36 -17.88 -9.22
N GLN A 427 27.67 -17.83 -7.91
CA GLN A 427 27.53 -18.97 -7.01
C GLN A 427 26.06 -19.17 -6.60
N TYR A 428 25.33 -18.07 -6.51
CA TYR A 428 23.88 -18.06 -6.30
C TYR A 428 23.17 -17.33 -7.44
N ILE A 429 21.96 -17.75 -7.74
CA ILE A 429 21.06 -17.03 -8.64
C ILE A 429 20.64 -15.74 -7.93
N ALA A 430 20.56 -14.63 -8.69
CA ALA A 430 20.04 -13.38 -8.14
C ALA A 430 18.58 -13.59 -7.66
N PRO A 431 18.18 -12.99 -6.54
CA PRO A 431 16.84 -13.18 -6.01
C PRO A 431 15.79 -12.61 -6.95
N SER A 432 14.65 -13.30 -7.10
CA SER A 432 13.52 -12.83 -7.92
C SER A 432 12.80 -11.63 -7.30
N VAL A 433 12.89 -11.50 -5.97
CA VAL A 433 12.30 -10.41 -5.18
C VAL A 433 13.35 -9.90 -4.20
N LEU A 434 13.53 -8.58 -4.12
CA LEU A 434 14.33 -7.91 -3.10
C LEU A 434 13.40 -7.12 -2.20
N ILE A 435 13.44 -7.43 -0.90
CA ILE A 435 12.76 -6.66 0.14
C ILE A 435 13.82 -5.92 0.94
N PHE A 436 13.76 -4.59 0.99
CA PHE A 436 14.74 -3.77 1.69
C PHE A 436 14.10 -2.61 2.43
N LYS A 437 14.75 -2.15 3.50
CA LYS A 437 14.29 -1.05 4.34
C LYS A 437 15.45 -0.35 5.02
N TYR A 438 15.20 0.81 5.61
CA TYR A 438 16.15 1.50 6.46
C TYR A 438 16.45 0.69 7.73
N LYS A 439 17.74 0.48 8.01
CA LYS A 439 18.24 -0.26 9.17
C LYS A 439 18.28 0.67 10.38
N TYR A 440 17.17 0.68 11.12
CA TYR A 440 17.08 1.44 12.35
C TYR A 440 17.73 0.67 13.52
N ALA A 441 18.90 1.13 13.98
CA ALA A 441 19.70 0.42 14.98
C ALA A 441 18.99 0.26 16.33
N GLN A 442 18.31 1.31 16.80
CA GLN A 442 17.65 1.31 18.12
C GLN A 442 16.52 0.29 18.21
N LEU A 443 15.74 0.10 17.13
CA LEU A 443 14.72 -0.95 17.09
C LEU A 443 15.36 -2.35 17.19
N LYS A 444 16.51 -2.59 16.52
CA LYS A 444 17.21 -3.87 16.62
C LYS A 444 17.74 -4.13 18.03
N GLU A 445 18.28 -3.10 18.68
CA GLU A 445 18.73 -3.18 20.06
C GLU A 445 17.57 -3.44 21.03
N ALA A 446 16.43 -2.77 20.84
CA ALA A 446 15.21 -2.99 21.64
C ALA A 446 14.67 -4.42 21.49
N ILE A 447 14.60 -4.95 20.25
CA ILE A 447 14.19 -6.34 19.97
C ILE A 447 15.16 -7.33 20.62
N ALA A 448 16.47 -7.11 20.50
CA ALA A 448 17.48 -7.98 21.10
C ALA A 448 17.40 -7.98 22.65
N ALA A 449 17.17 -6.82 23.25
CA ALA A 449 16.98 -6.68 24.70
C ALA A 449 15.72 -7.41 25.18
N HIS A 450 14.59 -7.25 24.49
CA HIS A 450 13.35 -7.95 24.81
C HIS A 450 13.47 -9.47 24.65
N LYS A 451 14.12 -9.94 23.57
CA LYS A 451 14.37 -11.37 23.35
C LYS A 451 15.23 -11.95 24.47
N LYS A 452 16.24 -11.22 24.93
CA LYS A 452 17.06 -11.62 26.07
C LYS A 452 16.24 -11.76 27.35
N LEU A 453 15.42 -10.76 27.69
CA LEU A 453 14.54 -10.77 28.86
C LEU A 453 13.49 -11.89 28.80
N SER A 454 12.93 -12.15 27.62
CA SER A 454 11.92 -13.19 27.42
C SER A 454 12.47 -14.61 27.56
N CYS A 455 13.77 -14.81 27.31
CA CYS A 455 14.46 -16.09 27.43
C CYS A 455 15.07 -16.36 28.82
N GLU A 456 14.91 -15.45 29.78
CA GLU A 456 15.34 -15.67 31.16
C GLU A 456 14.44 -16.72 31.86
N SER A 457 15.03 -17.46 32.82
CA SER A 457 14.34 -18.51 33.58
C SER A 457 13.13 -17.97 34.34
N GLU A 458 12.09 -18.80 34.53
CA GLU A 458 10.83 -18.39 35.17
C GLU A 458 11.01 -17.76 36.58
N GLU A 459 12.09 -18.07 37.29
CA GLU A 459 12.40 -17.54 38.63
C GLU A 459 12.97 -16.10 38.62
N SER A 460 13.39 -15.57 37.46
CA SER A 460 13.98 -14.23 37.30
C SER A 460 13.21 -13.32 36.33
N ARG A 461 12.06 -13.77 35.82
CA ARG A 461 11.22 -12.99 34.89
C ARG A 461 10.58 -11.81 35.61
N ASP A 462 11.05 -10.60 35.29
CA ASP A 462 10.37 -9.36 35.64
C ASP A 462 9.35 -9.00 34.54
N GLU A 463 8.10 -9.39 34.76
CA GLU A 463 6.97 -9.09 33.86
C GLU A 463 6.80 -7.59 33.58
N ALA A 464 7.13 -6.72 34.55
CA ALA A 464 7.05 -5.26 34.36
C ALA A 464 8.17 -4.75 33.45
N ALA A 465 9.37 -5.34 33.52
CA ALA A 465 10.46 -5.04 32.60
C ALA A 465 10.18 -5.54 31.18
N ILE A 466 9.53 -6.71 31.04
CA ILE A 466 9.10 -7.25 29.76
C ILE A 466 8.04 -6.34 29.11
N ASP A 467 6.99 -5.95 29.86
CA ASP A 467 5.96 -5.02 29.38
C ASP A 467 6.56 -3.66 28.96
N LYS A 468 7.50 -3.13 29.75
CA LYS A 468 8.20 -1.89 29.41
C LYS A 468 9.04 -2.04 28.13
N ALA A 469 9.74 -3.16 27.96
CA ALA A 469 10.51 -3.43 26.75
C ALA A 469 9.61 -3.62 25.52
N ALA A 470 8.45 -4.25 25.67
CA ALA A 470 7.46 -4.40 24.60
C ALA A 470 6.91 -3.04 24.14
N LYS A 471 6.55 -2.15 25.08
CA LYS A 471 6.12 -0.77 24.78
C LYS A 471 7.21 0.05 24.08
N LEU A 472 8.47 -0.14 24.46
CA LEU A 472 9.59 0.50 23.78
C LEU A 472 9.72 0.01 22.33
N ILE A 473 9.58 -1.30 22.10
CA ILE A 473 9.59 -1.86 20.73
C ILE A 473 8.48 -1.24 19.88
N GLU A 474 7.27 -1.12 20.41
CA GLU A 474 6.15 -0.52 19.69
C GLU A 474 6.45 0.93 19.27
N HIS A 475 6.99 1.74 20.18
CA HIS A 475 7.38 3.13 19.89
C HIS A 475 8.51 3.23 18.85
N GLU A 476 9.57 2.43 19.00
CA GLU A 476 10.70 2.43 18.06
C GLU A 476 10.30 1.85 16.69
N LEU A 477 9.36 0.91 16.66
CA LEU A 477 8.80 0.34 15.43
C LEU A 477 7.96 1.38 14.68
N GLU A 478 7.06 2.09 15.37
CA GLU A 478 6.25 3.16 14.76
C GLU A 478 7.15 4.24 14.13
N TYR A 479 8.26 4.57 14.79
CA TYR A 479 9.22 5.51 14.24
C TYR A 479 9.96 4.95 13.01
N ALA A 480 10.43 3.70 13.07
CA ALA A 480 11.07 3.04 11.94
C ALA A 480 10.14 2.92 10.72
N GLU A 481 8.85 2.66 10.95
CA GLU A 481 7.82 2.66 9.91
C GLU A 481 7.64 4.04 9.32
N SER A 482 7.55 5.07 10.16
CA SER A 482 7.44 6.47 9.71
C SER A 482 8.62 6.88 8.81
N LEU A 483 9.86 6.50 9.19
CA LEU A 483 11.05 6.73 8.37
C LEU A 483 10.96 6.04 7.01
N ASN A 484 10.59 4.75 6.97
CA ASN A 484 10.46 4.00 5.72
C ASN A 484 9.32 4.53 4.84
N SER A 485 8.18 4.92 5.44
CA SER A 485 7.07 5.55 4.73
C SER A 485 7.46 6.90 4.13
N TRP A 486 8.18 7.74 4.88
CA TRP A 486 8.68 9.02 4.37
C TRP A 486 9.68 8.81 3.22
N LEU A 487 10.61 7.87 3.38
CA LEU A 487 11.56 7.48 2.33
C LEU A 487 10.85 7.02 1.06
N GLY A 488 9.78 6.23 1.20
CA GLY A 488 8.96 5.77 0.08
C GLY A 488 8.24 6.90 -0.64
N GLN A 489 7.66 7.84 0.10
CA GLN A 489 6.98 9.00 -0.48
C GLN A 489 7.92 9.90 -1.29
N GLY A 490 9.16 10.09 -0.80
CA GLY A 490 10.17 10.90 -1.50
C GLY A 490 10.76 10.22 -2.74
N LEU A 491 11.00 8.90 -2.70
CA LEU A 491 11.74 8.20 -3.76
C LEU A 491 10.87 7.60 -4.87
N LEU A 492 9.68 7.10 -4.55
CA LEU A 492 8.90 6.31 -5.51
C LEU A 492 8.30 7.14 -6.65
N GLY A 493 8.08 8.43 -6.44
CA GLY A 493 7.57 9.34 -7.47
C GLY A 493 8.51 9.49 -8.66
N GLU A 494 9.82 9.38 -8.45
CA GLU A 494 10.84 9.65 -9.48
C GLU A 494 11.40 8.39 -10.16
N CYS A 495 11.11 7.21 -9.59
CA CYS A 495 11.62 5.91 -10.02
C CYS A 495 10.49 4.94 -10.43
N THR A 496 9.42 5.48 -11.01
CA THR A 496 8.28 4.70 -11.52
C THR A 496 8.66 3.58 -12.50
N PRO A 497 9.71 3.69 -13.36
CA PRO A 497 10.06 2.61 -14.27
C PRO A 497 10.49 1.33 -13.56
N LEU A 498 10.98 1.39 -12.31
CA LEU A 498 11.45 0.20 -11.60
C LEU A 498 10.32 -0.65 -11.00
N GLY A 499 9.10 -0.09 -10.89
CA GLY A 499 7.97 -0.80 -10.26
C GLY A 499 8.25 -1.22 -8.81
N ILE A 500 8.93 -0.36 -8.05
CA ILE A 500 9.16 -0.57 -6.61
C ILE A 500 7.89 -0.14 -5.87
N HIS A 501 7.45 -0.95 -4.92
CA HIS A 501 6.25 -0.69 -4.11
C HIS A 501 6.59 -0.73 -2.62
N MET A 502 5.86 0.02 -1.80
CA MET A 502 5.90 -0.18 -0.35
C MET A 502 4.96 -1.32 0.02
N ILE A 503 5.40 -2.21 0.91
CA ILE A 503 4.59 -3.30 1.47
C ILE A 503 4.70 -3.28 3.00
N GLU A 504 3.65 -3.71 3.67
CA GLU A 504 3.64 -3.96 5.12
C GLU A 504 4.03 -5.43 5.36
N LEU A 505 5.04 -5.64 6.19
CA LEU A 505 5.51 -6.97 6.58
C LEU A 505 4.98 -7.32 7.98
N GLY A 506 4.64 -8.59 8.18
CA GLY A 506 4.19 -9.09 9.47
C GLY A 506 5.26 -9.05 10.57
N GLY A 507 4.79 -9.06 11.82
CA GLY A 507 5.65 -9.07 13.01
C GLY A 507 6.33 -7.73 13.27
N HIS A 508 7.58 -7.77 13.73
CA HIS A 508 8.39 -6.56 14.00
C HIS A 508 9.13 -6.01 12.77
N HIS A 509 8.68 -6.36 11.55
CA HIS A 509 9.35 -5.97 10.31
C HIS A 509 8.85 -4.67 9.71
N GLY A 510 7.59 -4.29 9.96
CA GLY A 510 6.99 -3.02 9.52
C GLY A 510 7.01 -2.81 8.01
N THR A 511 7.00 -1.56 7.57
CA THR A 511 6.95 -1.19 6.15
C THR A 511 8.32 -1.32 5.46
N ALA A 512 8.35 -1.92 4.27
CA ALA A 512 9.56 -2.11 3.46
C ALA A 512 9.31 -1.87 1.96
N PHE A 513 10.39 -1.67 1.21
CA PHE A 513 10.38 -1.62 -0.25
C PHE A 513 10.40 -3.03 -0.83
N ARG A 514 9.53 -3.30 -1.80
CA ARG A 514 9.51 -4.52 -2.62
C ARG A 514 9.92 -4.20 -4.04
N PHE A 515 10.98 -4.85 -4.50
CA PHE A 515 11.44 -4.79 -5.89
C PHE A 515 11.41 -6.19 -6.51
N CYS A 516 10.49 -6.39 -7.45
CA CYS A 516 10.40 -7.62 -8.26
C CYS A 516 10.51 -7.26 -9.75
N PRO A 517 11.72 -7.35 -10.35
CA PRO A 517 11.91 -7.05 -11.76
C PRO A 517 11.11 -7.94 -12.69
N LEU A 518 10.85 -9.19 -12.31
CA LEU A 518 10.04 -10.10 -13.13
C LEU A 518 8.62 -9.58 -13.35
N GLU A 519 8.07 -8.78 -12.43
CA GLU A 519 6.69 -8.29 -12.58
C GLU A 519 6.61 -6.99 -13.40
N HIS A 520 7.68 -6.20 -13.42
CA HIS A 520 7.62 -4.82 -13.91
C HIS A 520 8.62 -4.49 -15.01
N ALA A 521 9.76 -5.20 -15.10
CA ALA A 521 10.87 -4.77 -15.95
C ALA A 521 10.51 -4.72 -17.44
N ALA A 522 9.82 -5.76 -17.93
CA ALA A 522 9.42 -5.83 -19.32
C ALA A 522 8.30 -4.82 -19.65
N ALA A 523 7.30 -4.67 -18.76
CA ALA A 523 6.18 -3.76 -18.96
C ALA A 523 6.62 -2.27 -18.94
N ASN A 524 7.55 -1.93 -18.05
CA ASN A 524 8.02 -0.56 -17.86
C ASN A 524 9.31 -0.24 -18.63
N SER A 525 9.84 -1.19 -19.42
CA SER A 525 11.12 -1.06 -20.11
C SER A 525 12.26 -0.64 -19.18
N SER A 526 12.33 -1.26 -18.00
CA SER A 526 13.34 -0.95 -16.99
C SER A 526 14.74 -1.37 -17.46
N ASN A 527 15.73 -0.55 -17.15
CA ASN A 527 17.12 -0.76 -17.52
C ASN A 527 18.04 -0.42 -16.33
N MET A 528 19.34 -0.64 -16.52
CA MET A 528 20.36 -0.41 -15.50
C MET A 528 20.43 1.06 -15.05
N ASP A 529 20.24 2.01 -15.95
CA ASP A 529 20.35 3.44 -15.65
C ASP A 529 19.25 3.87 -14.67
N HIS A 530 18.04 3.31 -14.80
CA HIS A 530 16.98 3.52 -13.82
C HIS A 530 17.37 3.04 -12.42
N VAL A 531 18.01 1.87 -12.32
CA VAL A 531 18.49 1.33 -11.02
C VAL A 531 19.60 2.22 -10.45
N GLN A 532 20.56 2.64 -11.27
CA GLN A 532 21.65 3.51 -10.84
C GLN A 532 21.13 4.88 -10.35
N LYS A 533 20.15 5.46 -11.05
CA LYS A 533 19.48 6.69 -10.63
C LYS A 533 18.82 6.52 -9.26
N PHE A 534 18.05 5.44 -9.07
CA PHE A 534 17.42 5.14 -7.79
C PHE A 534 18.44 5.00 -6.65
N ILE A 535 19.51 4.24 -6.86
CA ILE A 535 20.56 4.05 -5.84
C ILE A 535 21.26 5.37 -5.51
N LYS A 536 21.52 6.22 -6.49
CA LYS A 536 22.10 7.54 -6.27
C LYS A 536 21.19 8.41 -5.39
N GLN A 537 19.90 8.48 -5.73
CA GLN A 537 18.92 9.25 -4.96
C GLN A 537 18.74 8.69 -3.55
N LEU A 538 18.69 7.36 -3.43
CA LEU A 538 18.63 6.68 -2.13
C LEU A 538 19.83 7.08 -1.27
N SER A 539 21.04 7.08 -1.83
CA SER A 539 22.27 7.48 -1.13
C SER A 539 22.26 8.96 -0.70
N GLU A 540 21.72 9.86 -1.52
CA GLU A 540 21.58 11.29 -1.19
C GLU A 540 20.59 11.50 -0.04
N VAL A 541 19.48 10.75 -0.03
CA VAL A 541 18.47 10.83 1.04
C VAL A 541 18.95 10.17 2.33
N MET A 542 19.85 9.17 2.26
CA MET A 542 20.37 8.51 3.46
C MET A 542 21.12 9.45 4.40
N SER A 543 21.85 10.44 3.88
CA SER A 543 22.54 11.41 4.74
C SER A 543 21.55 12.22 5.58
N ILE A 544 20.41 12.62 4.99
CA ILE A 544 19.34 13.35 5.67
C ILE A 544 18.73 12.48 6.77
N ILE A 545 18.46 11.20 6.49
CA ILE A 545 17.90 10.29 7.49
C ILE A 545 18.88 10.09 8.65
N ASP A 546 20.15 9.83 8.39
CA ASP A 546 21.15 9.62 9.44
C ASP A 546 21.32 10.88 10.31
N SER A 547 21.39 12.07 9.70
CA SER A 547 21.40 13.34 10.40
C SER A 547 20.15 13.54 11.27
N THR A 548 18.96 13.21 10.74
CA THR A 548 17.69 13.32 11.47
C THR A 548 17.63 12.35 12.66
N VAL A 549 18.07 11.11 12.47
CA VAL A 549 18.11 10.09 13.53
C VAL A 549 19.13 10.47 14.62
N ALA A 550 20.28 11.02 14.23
CA ALA A 550 21.27 11.55 15.18
C ALA A 550 20.70 12.73 15.98
N ALA A 551 20.06 13.69 15.31
CA ALA A 551 19.39 14.82 15.95
C ALA A 551 18.29 14.36 16.92
N ARG A 552 17.48 13.35 16.56
CA ARG A 552 16.47 12.77 17.45
C ARG A 552 17.06 12.19 18.74
N ARG A 553 18.26 11.61 18.70
CA ARG A 553 18.93 11.12 19.92
C ARG A 553 19.25 12.26 20.87
N SER A 554 19.82 13.35 20.35
CA SER A 554 20.15 14.53 21.14
C SER A 554 18.90 15.32 21.55
N PHE A 555 17.79 15.19 20.83
CA PHE A 555 16.56 15.95 21.07
C PHE A 555 16.06 15.82 22.50
N ALA A 556 16.08 14.61 23.08
CA ALA A 556 15.64 14.38 24.47
C ALA A 556 16.47 15.20 25.48
N ASP A 557 17.77 15.33 25.25
CA ASP A 557 18.70 16.04 26.13
C ASP A 557 18.53 17.58 26.05
N MET A 558 17.98 18.10 24.95
CA MET A 558 17.80 19.55 24.74
C MET A 558 16.77 20.20 25.68
N LYS A 559 16.02 19.43 26.47
CA LYS A 559 15.05 19.95 27.45
C LYS A 559 15.71 20.84 28.50
N THR A 560 16.97 20.57 28.86
CA THR A 560 17.69 21.36 29.88
C THR A 560 18.13 22.73 29.35
N GLU A 561 18.38 22.84 28.05
CA GLU A 561 18.87 24.08 27.43
C GLU A 561 17.74 25.06 27.13
N PHE A 562 16.55 24.56 26.77
CA PHE A 562 15.38 25.37 26.41
C PHE A 562 14.17 25.11 27.32
N PRO A 563 14.11 25.70 28.52
CA PRO A 563 13.05 25.43 29.51
C PRO A 563 11.66 25.99 29.14
N SER A 564 11.58 26.88 28.15
CA SER A 564 10.32 27.37 27.57
C SER A 564 9.65 26.37 26.63
N LEU A 565 10.36 25.30 26.23
CA LEU A 565 9.88 24.31 25.27
C LEU A 565 9.63 22.98 25.98
N ALA A 566 8.40 22.46 25.88
CA ALA A 566 8.07 21.11 26.30
C ALA A 566 8.04 20.16 25.11
N GLN A 567 8.75 19.05 25.21
CA GLN A 567 8.67 17.97 24.22
C GLN A 567 7.34 17.24 24.37
N LEU A 568 6.62 17.08 23.28
CA LEU A 568 5.36 16.36 23.25
C LEU A 568 5.47 15.14 22.34
N PRO A 569 4.96 13.98 22.76
CA PRO A 569 4.93 12.81 21.90
C PRO A 569 4.00 13.07 20.72
N ILE A 570 4.45 12.62 19.57
CA ILE A 570 3.74 12.67 18.29
C ILE A 570 3.79 11.30 17.64
N ASN A 571 2.65 10.89 17.13
CA ASN A 571 2.51 9.59 16.47
C ASN A 571 2.79 9.76 14.97
N LYS A 572 3.27 8.69 14.33
CA LYS A 572 3.49 8.59 12.88
C LYS A 572 4.31 9.73 12.28
N TRP A 573 5.45 10.05 12.89
CA TRP A 573 6.33 11.13 12.46
C TRP A 573 7.76 10.66 12.21
N ALA A 574 8.27 10.92 11.01
CA ALA A 574 9.62 10.52 10.58
C ALA A 574 10.72 11.51 11.01
N GLY A 575 10.36 12.76 11.32
CA GLY A 575 11.33 13.80 11.69
C GLY A 575 11.86 13.67 13.11
N VAL A 576 12.57 14.70 13.56
CA VAL A 576 13.26 14.72 14.85
C VAL A 576 12.29 14.54 16.03
N GLY A 577 11.18 15.30 16.03
CA GLY A 577 10.21 15.31 17.13
C GLY A 577 9.29 16.53 17.08
N ALA A 578 8.59 16.80 18.18
CA ALA A 578 7.83 18.03 18.34
C ALA A 578 8.04 18.68 19.71
N VAL A 579 7.94 20.00 19.72
CA VAL A 579 7.91 20.82 20.93
C VAL A 579 6.67 21.68 20.98
N CYS A 580 6.25 22.03 22.18
CA CYS A 580 5.25 23.02 22.47
C CYS A 580 5.92 24.17 23.22
N TYR A 581 5.77 25.39 22.71
CA TYR A 581 6.15 26.59 23.44
C TYR A 581 5.15 26.80 24.57
N ILE A 582 5.66 26.85 25.82
CA ILE A 582 4.87 27.09 27.02
C ILE A 582 4.92 28.58 27.36
N PRO A 583 3.82 29.33 27.19
CA PRO A 583 3.78 30.74 27.56
C PRO A 583 3.83 30.93 29.07
N SER A 584 4.29 32.11 29.49
CA SER A 584 4.52 32.48 30.89
C SER A 584 3.27 32.33 31.77
N ILE A 585 2.08 32.43 31.16
CA ILE A 585 0.79 32.35 31.85
C ILE A 585 0.47 30.96 32.42
N VAL A 586 0.99 29.89 31.80
CA VAL A 586 0.79 28.48 32.23
C VAL A 586 2.08 27.81 32.71
N LYS A 587 3.19 28.56 32.80
CA LYS A 587 4.51 28.02 33.15
C LYS A 587 4.56 27.35 34.53
N GLU A 588 3.66 27.72 35.43
CA GLU A 588 3.56 27.18 36.80
C GLU A 588 2.68 25.91 36.89
N THR A 589 1.97 25.55 35.81
CA THR A 589 0.97 24.46 35.80
C THR A 589 1.42 23.35 34.85
N ASN A 590 1.36 22.10 35.30
CA ASN A 590 1.77 20.94 34.51
C ASN A 590 0.83 20.77 33.30
N PRO A 591 1.31 20.37 32.10
CA PRO A 591 0.45 20.22 30.92
C PRO A 591 -0.75 19.28 31.07
N GLU A 592 -0.66 18.30 31.97
CA GLU A 592 -1.77 17.38 32.30
C GLU A 592 -2.94 18.08 33.01
N GLU A 593 -2.65 19.16 33.74
CA GLU A 593 -3.62 19.91 34.55
C GLU A 593 -4.20 21.12 33.81
N TRP A 594 -3.78 21.36 32.56
CA TRP A 594 -4.31 22.47 31.77
C TRP A 594 -5.78 22.26 31.48
N ASN A 595 -6.57 23.30 31.72
CA ASN A 595 -7.98 23.32 31.33
C ASN A 595 -8.16 23.62 29.84
N GLU A 596 -9.39 23.47 29.35
CA GLU A 596 -9.71 23.58 27.93
C GLU A 596 -9.31 24.94 27.34
N LYS A 597 -9.54 26.04 28.06
CA LYS A 597 -9.20 27.39 27.58
C LYS A 597 -7.69 27.63 27.54
N GLN A 598 -6.94 27.14 28.53
CA GLN A 598 -5.48 27.18 28.53
C GLN A 598 -4.91 26.38 27.35
N ARG A 599 -5.45 25.18 27.07
CA ARG A 599 -5.04 24.36 25.92
C ARG A 599 -5.30 25.07 24.60
N GLN A 600 -6.46 25.74 24.46
CA GLN A 600 -6.78 26.52 23.27
C GLN A 600 -5.82 27.70 23.08
N GLN A 601 -5.50 28.44 24.15
CA GLN A 601 -4.56 29.56 24.10
C GLN A 601 -3.13 29.12 23.73
N VAL A 602 -2.64 28.05 24.35
CA VAL A 602 -1.34 27.45 24.02
C VAL A 602 -1.32 26.98 22.56
N SER A 603 -2.40 26.36 22.10
CA SER A 603 -2.54 25.89 20.71
C SER A 603 -2.53 27.04 19.71
N MET A 604 -3.27 28.12 19.98
CA MET A 604 -3.29 29.32 19.13
C MET A 604 -1.89 29.91 18.97
N LEU A 605 -1.16 30.11 20.07
CA LEU A 605 0.21 30.63 20.03
C LEU A 605 1.13 29.72 19.23
N ASN A 606 1.09 28.41 19.48
CA ASN A 606 1.94 27.46 18.75
C ASN A 606 1.59 27.39 17.26
N MET A 607 0.34 27.61 16.86
CA MET A 607 -0.05 27.70 15.44
C MET A 607 0.45 28.96 14.77
N GLU A 608 0.37 30.11 15.44
CA GLU A 608 0.97 31.35 14.95
C GLU A 608 2.50 31.23 14.85
N LEU A 609 3.12 30.58 15.82
CA LEU A 609 4.55 30.27 15.83
C LEU A 609 4.94 29.41 14.62
N VAL A 610 4.23 28.32 14.33
CA VAL A 610 4.48 27.51 13.13
C VAL A 610 4.31 28.33 11.85
N HIS A 611 3.27 29.15 11.77
CA HIS A 611 3.04 30.00 10.60
C HIS A 611 4.20 30.98 10.37
N SER A 612 4.69 31.61 11.44
CA SER A 612 5.85 32.50 11.38
C SER A 612 7.12 31.74 11.00
N LEU A 613 7.36 30.57 11.60
CA LEU A 613 8.57 29.77 11.37
C LEU A 613 8.63 29.18 9.96
N ARG A 614 7.49 28.74 9.41
CA ARG A 614 7.40 28.20 8.04
C ARG A 614 7.82 29.19 6.95
N SER A 615 7.71 30.48 7.23
CA SER A 615 8.17 31.52 6.29
C SER A 615 9.70 31.59 6.21
N VAL A 616 10.39 31.13 7.26
CA VAL A 616 11.86 31.15 7.38
C VAL A 616 12.46 29.80 7.02
N ASP A 617 11.88 28.71 7.52
CA ASP A 617 12.36 27.36 7.28
C ASP A 617 11.21 26.35 7.09
N SER A 618 11.31 25.59 5.99
CA SER A 618 10.36 24.54 5.62
C SER A 618 10.40 23.30 6.52
N ALA A 619 11.43 23.14 7.36
CA ALA A 619 11.55 22.03 8.30
C ALA A 619 10.45 22.06 9.39
N PHE A 620 9.78 23.19 9.59
CA PHE A 620 8.74 23.34 10.60
C PHE A 620 7.35 22.97 10.08
N SER A 621 6.62 22.18 10.87
CA SER A 621 5.22 21.86 10.57
C SER A 621 4.32 21.89 11.80
N SER A 622 3.02 22.04 11.57
CA SER A 622 2.04 21.96 12.65
C SER A 622 1.78 20.51 13.02
N GLY A 623 1.76 20.25 14.31
CA GLY A 623 1.36 18.99 14.90
C GLY A 623 0.31 19.18 15.97
N GLU A 624 -0.27 18.07 16.38
CA GLU A 624 -1.15 17.99 17.54
C GLU A 624 -0.67 16.81 18.38
N SER A 625 -0.56 17.04 19.69
CA SER A 625 -0.22 15.96 20.63
C SER A 625 -1.49 15.25 21.08
N ALA A 626 -1.62 13.97 20.75
CA ALA A 626 -2.79 13.16 21.11
C ALA A 626 -3.00 13.00 22.62
N LEU A 627 -1.93 13.09 23.43
CA LEU A 627 -2.02 12.97 24.89
C LEU A 627 -2.58 14.23 25.55
N PHE A 628 -2.23 15.41 25.03
CA PHE A 628 -2.53 16.69 25.68
C PHE A 628 -3.59 17.52 24.95
N GLY A 629 -3.91 17.18 23.69
CA GLY A 629 -4.86 17.91 22.86
C GLY A 629 -4.41 19.34 22.54
N VAL A 630 -3.09 19.57 22.41
CA VAL A 630 -2.52 20.88 22.11
C VAL A 630 -1.72 20.87 20.82
N SER A 631 -1.76 22.01 20.11
CA SER A 631 -0.93 22.21 18.93
C SER A 631 0.55 22.36 19.29
N CYS A 632 1.41 21.77 18.47
CA CYS A 632 2.85 21.76 18.68
C CYS A 632 3.62 22.05 17.38
N VAL A 633 4.86 22.48 17.52
CA VAL A 633 5.81 22.69 16.44
C VAL A 633 6.55 21.38 16.17
N LYS A 634 6.30 20.75 15.03
CA LYS A 634 7.02 19.56 14.56
C LYS A 634 8.30 19.97 13.82
N PHE A 635 9.39 19.31 14.17
CA PHE A 635 10.67 19.36 13.48
C PHE A 635 10.72 18.24 12.45
N GLY A 636 10.87 18.61 11.19
CA GLY A 636 10.98 17.71 10.05
C GLY A 636 12.32 16.98 9.97
N MET A 637 12.68 16.63 8.74
CA MET A 637 13.96 16.01 8.43
C MET A 637 15.06 17.07 8.39
N LEU A 638 16.24 16.75 8.90
CA LEU A 638 17.39 17.64 8.95
C LEU A 638 18.52 17.12 8.06
N SER A 639 19.16 18.03 7.32
CA SER A 639 20.34 17.70 6.51
C SER A 639 21.61 17.59 7.37
N ASP A 640 21.73 18.42 8.41
CA ASP A 640 22.79 18.35 9.42
C ASP A 640 22.16 18.22 10.83
N ALA A 641 22.69 17.31 11.64
CA ALA A 641 22.24 17.12 13.01
C ALA A 641 22.54 18.33 13.90
N ASN A 642 23.58 19.11 13.57
CA ASN A 642 23.99 20.30 14.33
C ASN A 642 22.98 21.44 14.23
N ASP A 643 22.20 21.49 13.15
CA ASP A 643 21.16 22.51 12.93
C ASP A 643 20.07 22.46 14.01
N LEU A 644 19.92 21.33 14.71
CA LEU A 644 18.90 21.16 15.74
C LEU A 644 18.97 22.25 16.82
N VAL A 645 20.16 22.62 17.27
CA VAL A 645 20.32 23.62 18.35
C VAL A 645 19.85 25.00 17.88
N ASP A 646 20.20 25.37 16.65
CA ASP A 646 19.83 26.65 16.07
C ASP A 646 18.32 26.71 15.75
N LEU A 647 17.75 25.61 15.28
CA LEU A 647 16.30 25.50 15.08
C LEU A 647 15.53 25.56 16.40
N MET A 648 16.00 24.89 17.46
CA MET A 648 15.41 24.98 18.80
C MET A 648 15.48 26.41 19.36
N ARG A 649 16.62 27.08 19.18
CA ARG A 649 16.79 28.48 19.55
C ARG A 649 15.82 29.38 18.80
N MET A 650 15.69 29.18 17.49
CA MET A 650 14.75 29.92 16.64
C MET A 650 13.30 29.77 17.14
N VAL A 651 12.86 28.54 17.46
CA VAL A 651 11.52 28.30 18.02
C VAL A 651 11.33 29.02 19.35
N SER A 652 12.33 28.96 20.25
CA SER A 652 12.24 29.62 21.56
C SER A 652 12.23 31.14 21.46
N GLU A 653 13.08 31.73 20.61
CA GLU A 653 13.16 33.18 20.41
C GLU A 653 11.90 33.72 19.75
N ARG A 654 11.45 33.08 18.66
CA ARG A 654 10.21 33.47 17.97
C ARG A 654 8.97 33.28 18.83
N GLY A 655 8.91 32.21 19.62
CA GLY A 655 7.81 32.01 20.58
C GLY A 655 7.73 33.16 21.59
N LYS A 656 8.88 33.62 22.08
CA LYS A 656 8.96 34.77 22.98
C LYS A 656 8.60 36.10 22.31
N GLU A 657 8.97 36.29 21.05
CA GLU A 657 8.57 37.48 20.28
C GLU A 657 7.06 37.55 20.08
N ILE A 658 6.42 36.43 19.71
CA ILE A 658 4.97 36.35 19.51
C ILE A 658 4.23 36.56 20.84
N GLU A 659 4.70 35.94 21.93
CA GLU A 659 4.11 36.15 23.26
C GLU A 659 4.15 37.63 23.70
N ASN A 660 5.21 38.36 23.32
CA ASN A 660 5.36 39.79 23.63
C ASN A 660 4.76 40.72 22.54
N SER A 661 4.16 40.17 21.49
CA SER A 661 3.57 40.95 20.41
C SER A 661 2.31 41.65 20.87
N GLN A 662 2.14 42.91 20.49
CA GLN A 662 0.90 43.66 20.73
C GLN A 662 -0.32 42.96 20.13
N GLN A 663 -0.18 42.31 18.97
CA GLN A 663 -1.28 41.57 18.33
C GLN A 663 -1.76 40.38 19.15
N TYR A 664 -0.83 39.65 19.79
CA TYR A 664 -1.16 38.56 20.69
C TYR A 664 -1.82 39.09 21.97
N LEU A 665 -1.27 40.16 22.54
CA LEU A 665 -1.84 40.82 23.72
C LEU A 665 -3.23 41.39 23.45
N ASP A 666 -3.49 41.96 22.28
CA ASP A 666 -4.80 42.49 21.87
C ASP A 666 -5.80 41.34 21.66
N THR A 667 -5.36 40.22 21.07
CA THR A 667 -6.20 39.02 20.90
C THR A 667 -6.56 38.43 22.27
N LEU A 668 -5.60 38.36 23.19
CA LEU A 668 -5.80 37.92 24.56
C LEU A 668 -6.72 38.89 25.32
N ALA A 669 -6.55 40.20 25.13
CA ALA A 669 -7.40 41.23 25.72
C ALA A 669 -8.85 41.14 25.22
N GLU A 670 -9.07 40.89 23.93
CA GLU A 670 -10.41 40.69 23.36
C GLU A 670 -11.08 39.42 23.89
N GLN A 671 -10.33 38.32 24.06
CA GLN A 671 -10.83 37.12 24.73
C GLN A 671 -11.22 37.38 26.19
N ILE A 672 -10.41 38.15 26.92
CA ILE A 672 -10.73 38.56 28.30
C ILE A 672 -11.98 39.44 28.31
N ARG A 673 -12.08 40.41 27.40
CA ARG A 673 -13.23 41.31 27.27
C ARG A 673 -14.52 40.52 27.02
N LYS A 674 -14.49 39.58 26.07
CA LYS A 674 -15.62 38.69 25.77
C LYS A 674 -15.97 37.80 26.96
N GLY A 675 -14.96 37.24 27.66
CA GLY A 675 -15.19 36.45 28.87
C GLY A 675 -15.83 37.25 30.01
N ILE A 676 -15.47 38.54 30.14
CA ILE A 676 -16.10 39.46 31.09
C ILE A 676 -17.54 39.79 30.66
N GLU A 677 -17.79 40.03 29.37
CA GLU A 677 -19.14 40.28 28.85
C GLU A 677 -20.07 39.06 29.04
N GLU A 678 -19.57 37.86 28.75
CA GLU A 678 -20.29 36.59 29.01
C GLU A 678 -20.58 36.44 30.51
N ALA A 679 -19.60 36.72 31.38
CA ALA A 679 -19.81 36.69 32.83
C ALA A 679 -20.86 37.73 33.30
N GLN A 680 -20.86 38.93 32.72
CA GLN A 680 -21.85 39.97 33.00
C GLN A 680 -23.24 39.58 32.49
N GLN A 681 -23.32 38.91 31.34
CA GLN A 681 -24.56 38.43 30.77
C GLN A 681 -25.14 37.29 31.59
N GLU A 682 -24.32 36.34 32.05
CA GLU A 682 -24.76 35.29 32.97
C GLU A 682 -25.18 35.85 34.32
N LEU A 683 -24.47 36.87 34.85
CA LEU A 683 -24.89 37.58 36.05
C LEU A 683 -26.25 38.27 35.88
N LYS A 684 -26.49 38.91 34.72
CA LYS A 684 -27.80 39.51 34.41
C LYS A 684 -28.87 38.44 34.33
N HIS A 685 -28.62 37.33 33.62
CA HIS A 685 -29.55 36.22 33.55
C HIS A 685 -29.86 35.59 34.91
N GLU A 686 -28.86 35.41 35.77
CA GLU A 686 -29.06 34.89 37.13
C GLU A 686 -29.82 35.90 38.01
N ASN A 687 -29.54 37.19 37.88
CA ASN A 687 -30.29 38.25 38.57
C ASN A 687 -31.74 38.32 38.07
N ASP A 688 -31.97 38.23 36.76
CA ASP A 688 -33.31 38.20 36.17
C ASP A 688 -34.06 36.92 36.57
N ALA A 689 -33.39 35.78 36.63
CA ALA A 689 -33.95 34.53 37.15
C ALA A 689 -34.26 34.63 38.65
N ARG A 690 -33.41 35.32 39.43
CA ARG A 690 -33.65 35.63 40.84
C ARG A 690 -34.87 36.53 40.99
N LEU A 691 -35.01 37.57 40.17
CA LEU A 691 -36.17 38.47 40.14
C LEU A 691 -37.45 37.71 39.75
N GLN A 692 -37.36 36.77 38.81
CA GLN A 692 -38.46 35.90 38.43
C GLN A 692 -38.85 34.91 39.55
N GLN A 693 -37.87 34.37 40.30
CA GLN A 693 -38.11 33.53 41.48
C GLN A 693 -38.65 34.31 42.68
N GLU A 694 -38.17 35.54 42.90
CA GLU A 694 -38.65 36.45 43.96
C GLU A 694 -40.07 37.00 43.67
N GLY A 695 -40.56 36.81 42.44
CA GLY A 695 -41.93 37.07 42.03
C GLY A 695 -42.24 38.56 41.86
N VAL A 696 -43.02 38.86 40.80
CA VAL A 696 -43.51 40.21 40.43
C VAL A 696 -44.26 40.93 41.57
N MET A 697 -44.62 40.22 42.65
CA MET A 697 -45.44 40.72 43.75
C MET A 697 -44.71 41.69 44.70
N ARG A 698 -43.38 41.82 44.61
CA ARG A 698 -42.59 42.77 45.45
C ARG A 698 -42.26 44.12 44.79
N GLN A 699 -42.56 44.30 43.50
CA GLN A 699 -42.24 45.53 42.76
C GLN A 699 -43.42 46.51 42.58
N LEU A 700 -44.59 46.22 43.17
CA LEU A 700 -45.68 47.18 43.22
C LEU A 700 -45.44 48.20 44.36
N PRO A 701 -45.37 49.52 44.08
CA PRO A 701 -44.95 50.55 45.03
C PRO A 701 -45.93 50.82 46.19
N ILE A 702 -46.88 49.93 46.48
CA ILE A 702 -47.92 50.13 47.49
C ILE A 702 -47.95 49.00 48.55
N MET A 703 -47.25 47.88 48.38
CA MET A 703 -47.19 46.82 49.42
C MET A 703 -45.80 46.19 49.65
N GLY A 704 -44.73 47.00 49.59
CA GLY A 704 -43.38 46.56 49.98
C GLY A 704 -43.19 46.32 51.49
N SER A 705 -44.00 46.94 52.35
CA SER A 705 -43.78 46.94 53.81
C SER A 705 -44.34 45.72 54.55
N LEU A 706 -45.37 45.05 54.03
CA LEU A 706 -46.01 43.89 54.69
C LEU A 706 -45.37 42.55 54.26
N VAL A 707 -44.90 42.47 53.01
CA VAL A 707 -44.27 41.25 52.46
C VAL A 707 -42.84 41.05 52.98
N ASN A 708 -42.10 42.14 53.26
CA ASN A 708 -40.79 42.08 53.93
C ASN A 708 -40.85 41.63 55.40
N TRP A 709 -42.03 41.67 56.03
CA TRP A 709 -42.22 41.21 57.42
C TRP A 709 -42.49 39.70 57.52
N PHE A 710 -43.23 39.13 56.56
CA PHE A 710 -43.47 37.67 56.49
C PHE A 710 -42.34 36.87 55.82
N SER A 711 -41.39 37.54 55.16
CA SER A 711 -40.20 36.92 54.57
C SER A 711 -39.02 37.89 54.62
N PRO A 712 -38.22 37.84 55.70
CA PRO A 712 -37.02 38.66 55.85
C PRO A 712 -36.02 38.36 54.74
N ILE A 713 -35.42 39.42 54.18
CA ILE A 713 -34.32 39.31 53.22
C ILE A 713 -33.09 38.81 54.01
N GLU A 714 -32.69 37.55 53.81
CA GLU A 714 -31.32 37.16 54.13
C GLU A 714 -30.40 38.12 53.37
N HIS A 715 -29.45 38.75 54.08
CA HIS A 715 -28.55 39.78 53.54
C HIS A 715 -28.11 39.40 52.11
N PRO A 716 -28.19 40.32 51.13
CA PRO A 716 -27.88 39.98 49.76
C PRO A 716 -26.45 39.47 49.72
N ASN A 717 -26.28 38.17 49.55
CA ASN A 717 -24.98 37.62 49.19
C ASN A 717 -24.80 38.04 47.73
N ILE A 718 -24.23 39.22 47.51
CA ILE A 718 -23.90 39.72 46.19
C ILE A 718 -22.86 38.77 45.64
N LYS A 719 -23.32 37.73 44.93
CA LYS A 719 -22.46 36.81 44.20
C LYS A 719 -21.85 37.58 43.04
N GLY A 720 -20.73 38.25 43.30
CA GLY A 720 -19.89 38.72 42.23
C GLY A 720 -19.33 37.53 41.46
N ARG A 721 -18.98 37.71 40.20
CA ARG A 721 -18.17 36.74 39.45
C ARG A 721 -16.86 37.41 39.08
N SER A 722 -15.75 36.72 39.32
CA SER A 722 -14.42 37.16 38.95
C SER A 722 -13.91 36.25 37.84
N PHE A 723 -13.48 36.86 36.73
CA PHE A 723 -12.76 36.15 35.69
C PHE A 723 -11.33 35.94 36.15
N ASN A 724 -10.93 34.68 36.37
CA ASN A 724 -9.57 34.38 36.79
C ASN A 724 -8.69 34.30 35.53
N LEU A 725 -7.76 35.24 35.39
CA LEU A 725 -6.86 35.34 34.23
C LEU A 725 -5.97 34.11 34.05
N LYS A 726 -5.62 33.41 35.14
CA LYS A 726 -4.79 32.19 35.08
C LYS A 726 -5.59 30.97 34.61
N THR A 727 -6.86 30.86 34.99
CA THR A 727 -7.70 29.70 34.64
C THR A 727 -8.66 29.99 33.48
N GLY A 728 -8.85 31.23 33.05
CA GLY A 728 -9.85 31.58 32.02
C GLY A 728 -11.30 31.26 32.41
N GLU A 729 -11.55 30.91 33.68
CA GLU A 729 -12.84 30.51 34.19
C GLU A 729 -13.50 31.63 34.98
N ILE A 730 -14.83 31.66 34.90
CA ILE A 730 -15.67 32.59 35.65
C ILE A 730 -15.95 31.94 37.00
N GLN A 731 -15.29 32.44 38.05
CA GLN A 731 -15.48 31.93 39.40
C GLN A 731 -16.41 32.85 40.20
N THR A 732 -17.27 32.28 41.03
CA THR A 732 -18.04 33.05 42.01
C THR A 732 -17.10 33.65 43.05
N THR A 733 -17.24 34.94 43.31
CA THR A 733 -16.45 35.68 44.31
C THR A 733 -16.62 35.17 45.74
N ASP A 734 -17.61 34.31 46.01
CA ASP A 734 -17.76 33.60 47.30
C ASP A 734 -16.49 32.86 47.74
N VAL A 735 -15.70 32.33 46.80
CA VAL A 735 -14.44 31.61 47.07
C VAL A 735 -13.33 32.56 47.56
N LEU A 736 -13.28 33.78 47.02
CA LEU A 736 -12.35 34.85 47.43
C LEU A 736 -12.68 35.40 48.83
N TYR A 737 -13.97 35.50 49.18
CA TYR A 737 -14.38 35.95 50.52
C TYR A 737 -14.15 34.87 51.59
N LYS A 738 -14.36 33.59 51.27
CA LYS A 738 -14.05 32.47 52.17
C LYS A 738 -12.57 32.40 52.55
N HIS A 739 -11.66 32.68 51.60
CA HIS A 739 -10.22 32.73 51.87
C HIS A 739 -9.78 33.95 52.70
N LYS A 740 -10.56 35.03 52.75
CA LYS A 740 -10.26 36.20 53.62
C LYS A 740 -10.72 36.03 55.07
N GLN A 741 -11.59 35.06 55.36
CA GLN A 741 -12.12 34.79 56.70
C GLN A 741 -11.39 33.62 57.42
N GLY A 742 -10.40 32.99 56.78
CA GLY A 742 -9.57 31.95 57.39
C GLY A 742 -8.09 32.12 56.98
N ASP A 743 -7.24 32.27 57.98
CA ASP A 743 -5.77 32.27 57.99
C ASP A 743 -4.98 33.32 57.18
N SER A 744 -4.34 34.18 57.98
CA SER A 744 -3.05 34.79 57.69
C SER A 744 -1.99 33.72 57.43
N GLU A 745 -1.52 33.62 56.18
CA GLU A 745 -0.11 33.40 55.75
C GLU A 745 -0.06 32.74 54.36
N LEU A 746 -0.12 33.54 53.29
CA LEU A 746 0.56 33.26 52.01
C LEU A 746 0.63 34.57 51.20
N LYS A 747 1.85 35.01 50.88
CA LYS A 747 2.13 36.25 50.14
C LYS A 747 1.73 36.12 48.68
N THR A 748 0.68 36.82 48.26
CA THR A 748 0.43 37.19 46.86
C THR A 748 1.01 38.59 46.57
N PRO A 749 1.63 38.85 45.41
CA PRO A 749 2.11 40.18 45.06
C PRO A 749 0.93 41.12 44.76
N MET A 750 0.88 42.27 45.42
CA MET A 750 -0.05 43.36 45.08
C MET A 750 0.48 44.13 43.87
N THR A 751 -0.29 44.21 42.80
CA THR A 751 -0.15 45.29 41.81
C THR A 751 -0.88 46.53 42.33
N PRO A 752 -0.22 47.70 42.42
CA PRO A 752 -0.89 48.95 42.81
C PRO A 752 -1.62 49.53 41.59
N ILE A 753 -2.94 49.66 41.69
CA ILE A 753 -3.72 50.50 40.77
C ILE A 753 -3.94 51.83 41.49
N GLU A 754 -3.16 52.84 41.13
CA GLU A 754 -3.51 54.25 41.38
C GLU A 754 -4.54 54.66 40.33
N THR A 755 -5.81 54.70 40.71
CA THR A 755 -6.85 55.40 39.92
C THR A 755 -7.00 56.80 40.52
N PRO A 756 -6.78 57.89 39.76
CA PRO A 756 -7.03 59.24 40.26
C PRO A 756 -8.54 59.48 40.38
N GLN A 757 -9.05 59.62 41.61
CA GLN A 757 -10.36 60.19 41.86
C GLN A 757 -10.28 61.72 41.74
N ALA A 758 -10.92 62.28 40.71
CA ALA A 758 -11.29 63.70 40.69
C ALA A 758 -12.81 63.82 40.87
N PRO A 759 -13.32 64.53 41.89
CA PRO A 759 -14.73 64.83 42.01
C PRO A 759 -15.11 66.00 41.07
N HIS A 760 -16.25 65.86 40.40
CA HIS A 760 -16.89 66.93 39.65
C HIS A 760 -17.46 67.98 40.61
N ASP A 761 -17.03 69.24 40.47
CA ASP A 761 -17.77 70.40 40.95
C ASP A 761 -17.92 71.42 39.82
N PHE A 762 -19.16 71.84 39.58
CA PHE A 762 -19.53 72.85 38.60
C PHE A 762 -19.34 74.26 39.20
N ASN A 763 -18.84 75.16 38.34
CA ASN A 763 -19.13 76.60 38.27
C ASN A 763 -18.12 77.60 38.92
N LYS A 764 -17.27 78.22 38.09
CA LYS A 764 -17.22 79.68 37.85
C LYS A 764 -16.12 80.11 36.86
N ASN A 765 -16.50 81.02 35.97
CA ASN A 765 -15.67 81.79 35.02
C ASN A 765 -14.45 82.44 35.68
N THR A 766 -13.30 82.45 35.00
CA THR A 766 -12.44 83.65 34.82
C THR A 766 -11.54 83.46 33.59
N ILE A 767 -11.51 84.51 32.76
CA ILE A 767 -10.74 84.69 31.53
C ILE A 767 -9.30 85.10 31.88
N VAL A 768 -8.28 84.52 31.25
CA VAL A 768 -7.03 85.24 30.87
C VAL A 768 -6.50 84.71 29.53
N VAL A 769 -6.10 85.65 28.70
CA VAL A 769 -5.62 85.59 27.31
C VAL A 769 -4.08 85.52 27.30
N GLU A 770 -3.51 84.85 26.28
CA GLU A 770 -2.24 85.13 25.54
C GLU A 770 -1.58 83.80 25.12
N LYS A 771 -1.00 83.59 23.93
CA LYS A 771 -0.87 84.33 22.66
C LYS A 771 -0.41 83.33 21.59
N LYS A 772 -0.80 83.59 20.34
CA LYS A 772 -0.33 82.94 19.10
C LYS A 772 1.20 82.99 18.96
N ASP A 773 1.76 82.00 18.25
CA ASP A 773 2.47 82.30 17.00
C ASP A 773 2.21 81.23 15.93
N SER A 774 2.01 81.74 14.72
CA SER A 774 1.69 81.08 13.44
C SER A 774 2.96 81.03 12.58
N ILE A 775 3.06 80.18 11.54
CA ILE A 775 2.93 80.52 10.10
C ILE A 775 3.40 79.27 9.32
N GLN A 776 2.52 78.57 8.59
CA GLN A 776 2.16 78.63 7.15
C GLN A 776 2.96 77.70 6.20
N GLU A 777 2.17 77.02 5.39
CA GLU A 777 2.46 76.27 4.17
C GLU A 777 2.99 77.17 3.04
N GLU A 778 3.78 76.60 2.12
CA GLU A 778 3.63 76.79 0.68
C GLU A 778 4.37 75.69 -0.11
N SER A 779 3.67 75.08 -1.07
CA SER A 779 4.17 74.34 -2.25
C SER A 779 4.05 75.27 -3.50
N PRO A 780 4.23 74.89 -4.78
CA PRO A 780 4.89 73.74 -5.46
C PRO A 780 5.79 74.18 -6.68
N GLU A 781 6.45 73.25 -7.38
CA GLU A 781 6.81 73.28 -8.84
C GLU A 781 7.56 71.96 -9.17
N GLU A 782 6.99 70.97 -9.87
CA GLU A 782 6.79 70.78 -11.33
C GLU A 782 8.08 70.50 -12.15
N VAL A 783 8.09 69.38 -12.91
CA VAL A 783 8.50 69.25 -14.35
C VAL A 783 8.96 67.81 -14.74
N LYS A 784 8.10 67.16 -15.56
CA LYS A 784 8.30 66.35 -16.81
C LYS A 784 9.05 65.00 -16.85
N GLU A 785 8.32 63.95 -17.27
CA GLU A 785 8.34 63.23 -18.59
C GLU A 785 9.67 62.52 -18.90
N SER A 786 9.72 61.20 -19.16
CA SER A 786 9.27 60.59 -20.42
C SER A 786 9.29 59.03 -20.38
N GLN A 787 8.19 58.41 -20.86
CA GLN A 787 8.04 57.27 -21.81
C GLN A 787 8.90 55.99 -21.72
N GLU A 788 8.27 54.81 -21.48
CA GLU A 788 7.78 53.77 -22.45
C GLU A 788 8.90 52.86 -23.03
N VAL A 789 9.05 51.57 -22.60
CA VAL A 789 8.45 50.29 -23.14
C VAL A 789 9.12 49.86 -24.47
N PRO A 790 9.35 48.55 -24.87
CA PRO A 790 8.62 47.30 -24.54
C PRO A 790 9.43 45.99 -24.33
N ALA A 791 8.62 44.93 -24.08
CA ALA A 791 8.85 43.50 -23.99
C ALA A 791 9.61 42.77 -25.13
N SER A 792 10.26 41.64 -24.78
CA SER A 792 9.94 40.26 -25.21
C SER A 792 11.19 39.35 -25.25
N ALA A 793 11.13 38.24 -24.50
CA ALA A 793 11.63 36.90 -24.81
C ALA A 793 11.20 35.94 -23.70
#